data_AF-A0A0E9N8V2-F1
#
_entry.id   AF-A0A0E9N8V2-F1
#
_cell.length_a   1.000
_cell.length_b   1.000
_cell.length_c   1.000
_cell.angle_alpha   90.00
_cell.angle_beta   90.00
_cell.angle_gamma   90.00
#
_symmetry.space_group_name_H-M   'P 1'
#
loop_
_entity.id
_entity.type
_entity.pdbx_description
1 polymer ?
#
loop_
_entity_poly.entity_id
_entity_poly.type
_entity_poly.pdbx_seq_one_letter_code
_entity_poly.pdbx_strand_id
1 'polypeptide(L)'
;MGRLMDWILVSREPGEPEYKNHSEAMLNNYDLKPVEPARRTWGAWNYVGFWVSDAFNINTWMIISSSVVGGLSWWEAWICVWVGYLITACFVCASGRIGATYHVSFPPAARASFGIWGSLWPVLNRGVMAAIWYGVQSWIGGECVLLMLRSIWPSAETMPNSLPTSSGTNTRDFVCFFLFWLFQLPFIWFPVHQIKHLFTVKAFIVPTAGVAFFIWSIIKAHGIGPIVKQGGTLSGSEKGWAIVSAIMNCIANFATLIVNDPDFTRFAKKPRDALWSQLVTIPVAFAITSFIGVIVSSSSTVIYGEAIWNPTDLLKLYLDDAPTSGTRAGVFFIAFALALAQLGTNIAANSVSAGSDLTALCPRLINIRRGGYVAAVVGICMCPWNLLSSSNNFTTYLSAYSVFLSSIAGVILGDYYWVRKGYLKVEDLYSANKNDSYWYTCGIGLKAYVAYIAGILINVIGFANAVGSDVPMGAVYIYRLNFFTGFIVASCTYAALCKIWPSPGQWPSEWSEVGSEAYIEGKALERGAIEMEVGSDQLAYDKKGFTEAAREREQSEEPAIYENLEYKILRLTESALNRNYDYLIKLLLIGDSGVGKSCLLLRFSEDSFTPSFITTIGIDFKIRTIELDGKKIKLQIWDTAGQERFRTITTAYYRGAMGILLVYDVTDERSFSNIRTWFSNVEQHASEGVNKILIGNKCDWEEKRVVSEEQGRALASELGIGFVEASAKTNVNVEEAFFSLARDIKKRLIDSAQQEAPGGDKNVKLGNGAGEKKMAGDEVSCGGEENASGFWTATCSPIATVSGSSLQSLRGRHIPFTLFLSRGIGIHCGFQLGLIDKGRVTNHLYLNSKLKGNESALEMNALRIQCHDWAYLTEGNANLIFVYTGASNSNFDGKILRFRKSGTAVGIKDAHSYIVREIVPLLGAAHVVVGELIPTDRNVIVELNDMLKVVKRTRKDDRRISLEDGWALLMEDLRDQDVVQFKPKWLCQSPTAPDNWVACRTCALRRSKGKTKVGHFCPLDLGSGETGRVTRAAKAILEGSGLSQESLISQFVRILTASPVLVNLREAQARYDRTGPFRQEGASIAVEGNEDLPLAMTLRDCTLFVDIRRGMVRIIDLDPKDEVTKGKYWTTVERTLTDGGWYMGRGMLDGEQRCY
;
A
#
# COMPACT_ATOMS: atom_id res chain seq x y z
N MET A 1 -26.95 10.18 -35.11
CA MET A 1 -25.89 9.15 -35.22
C MET A 1 -24.78 9.35 -34.19
N GLY A 2 -24.18 10.54 -34.06
CA GLY A 2 -23.12 10.82 -33.06
C GLY A 2 -23.47 10.49 -31.60
N ARG A 3 -24.59 11.00 -31.06
CA ARG A 3 -25.04 10.68 -29.68
C ARG A 3 -25.31 9.19 -29.42
N LEU A 4 -25.68 8.44 -30.47
CA LEU A 4 -25.88 6.99 -30.37
C LEU A 4 -24.51 6.28 -30.29
N MET A 5 -23.52 6.74 -31.06
CA MET A 5 -22.15 6.23 -30.98
C MET A 5 -21.49 6.54 -29.63
N ASP A 6 -21.69 7.74 -29.08
CA ASP A 6 -21.14 8.08 -27.76
C ASP A 6 -21.73 7.22 -26.63
N TRP A 7 -22.99 6.78 -26.78
CA TRP A 7 -23.64 5.87 -25.84
C TRP A 7 -23.20 4.41 -26.02
N ILE A 8 -22.99 3.98 -27.26
CA ILE A 8 -22.57 2.62 -27.62
C ILE A 8 -21.09 2.40 -27.29
N LEU A 9 -20.23 3.38 -27.48
CA LEU A 9 -18.80 3.24 -27.22
C LEU A 9 -18.51 3.16 -25.72
N VAL A 10 -17.57 2.30 -25.34
CA VAL A 10 -17.04 2.27 -23.98
C VAL A 10 -16.26 3.54 -23.75
N SER A 11 -16.65 4.29 -22.72
CA SER A 11 -16.04 5.57 -22.36
C SER A 11 -14.55 5.38 -22.06
N ARG A 12 -13.72 6.23 -22.67
CA ARG A 12 -12.30 6.34 -22.31
C ARG A 12 -12.17 7.02 -20.95
N GLU A 13 -11.06 6.79 -20.26
CA GLU A 13 -10.74 7.62 -19.11
C GLU A 13 -10.53 9.08 -19.56
N PRO A 14 -11.05 10.07 -18.82
CA PRO A 14 -10.73 11.47 -19.05
C PRO A 14 -9.21 11.68 -19.03
N GLY A 15 -8.65 12.36 -20.03
CA GLY A 15 -7.21 12.62 -20.13
C GLY A 15 -6.39 11.53 -20.84
N GLU A 16 -6.99 10.43 -21.31
CA GLU A 16 -6.27 9.52 -22.20
C GLU A 16 -6.15 10.09 -23.63
N PRO A 17 -4.94 10.03 -24.23
CA PRO A 17 -4.76 10.44 -25.61
C PRO A 17 -5.67 9.64 -26.55
N GLU A 18 -6.06 10.26 -27.66
CA GLU A 18 -6.69 9.51 -28.73
C GLU A 18 -5.76 8.38 -29.18
N TYR A 19 -6.34 7.20 -29.43
CA TYR A 19 -5.56 6.08 -29.95
C TYR A 19 -4.86 6.50 -31.24
N LYS A 20 -3.55 6.23 -31.35
CA LYS A 20 -2.75 6.65 -32.51
C LYS A 20 -3.31 6.09 -33.81
N ASN A 21 -3.97 4.94 -33.74
CA ASN A 21 -4.68 4.33 -34.86
C ASN A 21 -5.82 3.40 -34.38
N HIS A 22 -6.66 2.98 -35.33
CA HIS A 22 -7.75 2.03 -35.07
C HIS A 22 -7.29 0.69 -34.51
N SER A 23 -6.07 0.26 -34.80
CA SER A 23 -5.51 -1.00 -34.32
C SER A 23 -5.20 -0.95 -32.82
N GLU A 24 -4.57 0.12 -32.32
CA GLU A 24 -4.34 0.32 -30.88
C GLU A 24 -5.64 0.48 -30.09
N ALA A 25 -6.66 1.08 -30.73
CA ALA A 25 -8.01 1.18 -30.18
C ALA A 25 -8.67 -0.19 -29.95
N MET A 26 -8.20 -1.24 -30.64
CA MET A 26 -8.68 -2.61 -30.50
C MET A 26 -7.87 -3.43 -29.49
N LEU A 27 -6.90 -2.83 -28.78
CA LEU A 27 -6.08 -3.51 -27.77
C LEU A 27 -6.26 -2.96 -26.36
N ASN A 28 -6.81 -1.75 -26.24
CA ASN A 28 -6.84 -0.97 -25.01
C ASN A 28 -8.25 -0.59 -24.58
N ASN A 29 -8.59 -0.89 -23.33
CA ASN A 29 -9.65 -0.23 -22.58
C ASN A 29 -9.37 -0.34 -21.07
N TYR A 30 -10.17 0.34 -20.26
CA TYR A 30 -9.99 0.39 -18.80
C TYR A 30 -9.98 -1.00 -18.12
N ASP A 31 -10.79 -1.92 -18.62
CA ASP A 31 -10.99 -3.24 -18.02
C ASP A 31 -9.87 -4.24 -18.38
N LEU A 32 -9.15 -4.02 -19.50
CA LEU A 32 -8.06 -4.88 -19.97
C LEU A 32 -6.69 -4.46 -19.45
N LYS A 33 -6.48 -3.18 -19.14
CA LYS A 33 -5.18 -2.68 -18.69
C LYS A 33 -4.70 -3.37 -17.41
N PRO A 34 -3.37 -3.38 -17.16
CA PRO A 34 -2.84 -3.86 -15.89
C PRO A 34 -3.51 -3.14 -14.72
N VAL A 35 -3.90 -3.89 -13.69
CA VAL A 35 -4.62 -3.33 -12.54
C VAL A 35 -3.68 -2.44 -11.72
N GLU A 36 -4.09 -1.20 -11.48
CA GLU A 36 -3.34 -0.24 -10.68
C GLU A 36 -3.33 -0.59 -9.18
N PRO A 37 -2.30 -0.19 -8.42
CA PRO A 37 -2.13 -0.56 -7.02
C PRO A 37 -3.35 -0.31 -6.12
N ALA A 38 -4.11 0.77 -6.36
CA ALA A 38 -5.29 1.11 -5.57
C ALA A 38 -6.41 0.05 -5.66
N ARG A 39 -6.56 -0.64 -6.80
CA ARG A 39 -7.56 -1.70 -7.01
C ARG A 39 -7.07 -3.11 -6.64
N ARG A 40 -5.78 -3.28 -6.32
CA ARG A 40 -5.17 -4.55 -5.87
C ARG A 40 -5.57 -4.86 -4.41
N THR A 41 -6.84 -5.21 -4.21
CA THR A 41 -7.43 -5.31 -2.87
C THR A 41 -7.47 -6.73 -2.30
N TRP A 42 -7.13 -7.77 -3.07
CA TRP A 42 -7.27 -9.16 -2.67
C TRP A 42 -6.04 -9.68 -1.90
N GLY A 43 -6.25 -10.13 -0.66
CA GLY A 43 -5.27 -10.87 0.14
C GLY A 43 -5.60 -12.36 0.23
N ALA A 44 -4.78 -13.13 0.96
CA ALA A 44 -4.90 -14.59 1.05
C ALA A 44 -6.31 -15.07 1.45
N TRP A 45 -6.95 -14.44 2.44
CA TRP A 45 -8.29 -14.82 2.90
C TRP A 45 -9.40 -14.56 1.88
N ASN A 46 -9.20 -13.63 0.94
CA ASN A 46 -10.16 -13.43 -0.14
C ASN A 46 -10.16 -14.62 -1.10
N TYR A 47 -9.00 -15.18 -1.42
CA TYR A 47 -8.89 -16.40 -2.22
C TYR A 47 -9.42 -17.63 -1.47
N VAL A 48 -9.19 -17.73 -0.17
CA VAL A 48 -9.79 -18.80 0.64
C VAL A 48 -11.31 -18.73 0.57
N GLY A 49 -11.89 -17.56 0.85
CA GLY A 49 -13.34 -17.35 0.77
C GLY A 49 -13.90 -17.59 -0.63
N PHE A 50 -13.18 -17.16 -1.67
CA PHE A 50 -13.53 -17.42 -3.07
C PHE A 50 -13.59 -18.92 -3.39
N TRP A 51 -12.54 -19.69 -3.05
CA TRP A 51 -12.51 -21.12 -3.37
C TRP A 51 -13.43 -21.97 -2.49
N VAL A 52 -13.65 -21.60 -1.22
CA VAL A 52 -14.69 -22.25 -0.40
C VAL A 52 -16.08 -21.98 -1.00
N SER A 53 -16.33 -20.74 -1.42
CA SER A 53 -17.55 -20.37 -2.11
C SER A 53 -17.71 -21.18 -3.39
N ASP A 54 -16.69 -21.22 -4.24
CA ASP A 54 -16.78 -21.93 -5.51
C ASP A 54 -16.90 -23.44 -5.35
N ALA A 55 -16.20 -24.06 -4.39
CA ALA A 55 -16.28 -25.49 -4.11
C ALA A 55 -17.70 -25.97 -3.85
N PHE A 56 -18.43 -25.25 -2.99
CA PHE A 56 -19.81 -25.54 -2.63
C PHE A 56 -20.78 -25.07 -3.73
N ASN A 57 -20.85 -25.87 -4.80
CA ASN A 57 -21.79 -25.71 -5.90
C ASN A 57 -22.31 -27.10 -6.37
N ILE A 58 -23.42 -27.13 -7.11
CA ILE A 58 -24.05 -28.38 -7.57
C ILE A 58 -23.20 -29.14 -8.60
N ASN A 59 -22.45 -28.47 -9.48
CA ASN A 59 -21.63 -29.15 -10.49
C ASN A 59 -20.53 -30.00 -9.87
N THR A 60 -19.82 -29.46 -8.88
CA THR A 60 -18.78 -30.19 -8.14
C THR A 60 -19.34 -31.50 -7.60
N TRP A 61 -20.55 -31.45 -7.06
CA TRP A 61 -21.26 -32.61 -6.53
C TRP A 61 -21.57 -33.63 -7.64
N MET A 62 -22.23 -33.20 -8.71
CA MET A 62 -22.65 -34.04 -9.83
C MET A 62 -21.49 -34.79 -10.48
N ILE A 63 -20.33 -34.15 -10.63
CA ILE A 63 -19.16 -34.76 -11.28
C ILE A 63 -18.69 -36.01 -10.55
N ILE A 64 -18.68 -35.98 -9.23
CA ILE A 64 -18.09 -37.07 -8.46
C ILE A 64 -19.14 -38.12 -8.14
N SER A 65 -20.39 -37.70 -7.94
CA SER A 65 -21.52 -38.63 -7.90
C SER A 65 -21.65 -39.44 -9.21
N SER A 66 -21.32 -38.84 -10.36
CA SER A 66 -21.26 -39.59 -11.63
C SER A 66 -20.23 -40.71 -11.64
N SER A 67 -19.14 -40.59 -10.86
CA SER A 67 -18.11 -41.63 -10.75
C SER A 67 -18.58 -42.81 -9.91
N VAL A 68 -19.43 -42.56 -8.91
CA VAL A 68 -20.10 -43.61 -8.13
C VAL A 68 -21.13 -44.35 -8.98
N VAL A 69 -21.94 -43.61 -9.75
CA VAL A 69 -22.86 -44.20 -10.74
C VAL A 69 -22.08 -44.99 -11.81
N GLY A 70 -20.88 -44.52 -12.17
CA GLY A 70 -19.95 -45.19 -13.06
C GLY A 70 -19.31 -46.47 -12.49
N GLY A 71 -19.65 -46.86 -11.26
CA GLY A 71 -19.26 -48.15 -10.66
C GLY A 71 -18.05 -48.11 -9.73
N LEU A 72 -17.51 -46.93 -9.42
CA LEU A 72 -16.52 -46.78 -8.35
C LEU A 72 -17.18 -46.76 -6.98
N SER A 73 -16.46 -47.25 -5.95
CA SER A 73 -16.92 -47.08 -4.57
C SER A 73 -16.76 -45.63 -4.09
N TRP A 74 -17.47 -45.28 -3.02
CA TRP A 74 -17.47 -43.93 -2.46
C TRP A 74 -16.06 -43.43 -2.10
N TRP A 75 -15.21 -44.28 -1.51
CA TRP A 75 -13.87 -43.90 -1.06
C TRP A 75 -12.87 -43.82 -2.22
N GLU A 76 -13.03 -44.66 -3.25
CA GLU A 76 -12.23 -44.60 -4.47
C GLU A 76 -12.50 -43.29 -5.22
N ALA A 77 -13.77 -42.93 -5.39
CA ALA A 77 -14.16 -41.66 -5.96
C ALA A 77 -13.59 -40.49 -5.14
N TRP A 78 -13.65 -40.56 -3.80
CA TRP A 78 -13.11 -39.50 -2.94
C TRP A 78 -11.58 -39.35 -3.01
N ILE A 79 -10.82 -40.45 -3.16
CA ILE A 79 -9.37 -40.37 -3.42
C ILE A 79 -9.10 -39.71 -4.78
N CYS A 80 -9.88 -40.05 -5.82
CA CYS A 80 -9.75 -39.42 -7.13
C CYS A 80 -9.92 -37.90 -7.06
N VAL A 81 -10.81 -37.41 -6.19
CA VAL A 81 -11.03 -35.98 -5.94
C VAL A 81 -9.80 -35.30 -5.36
N TRP A 82 -9.20 -35.87 -4.32
CA TRP A 82 -7.99 -35.32 -3.72
C TRP A 82 -6.87 -35.19 -4.75
N VAL A 83 -6.67 -36.23 -5.56
CA VAL A 83 -5.64 -36.25 -6.59
C VAL A 83 -5.97 -35.25 -7.72
N GLY A 84 -7.20 -35.30 -8.25
CA GLY A 84 -7.64 -34.45 -9.36
C GLY A 84 -7.60 -32.95 -9.02
N TYR A 85 -8.10 -32.56 -7.86
CA TYR A 85 -8.10 -31.16 -7.45
C TYR A 85 -6.74 -30.66 -6.95
N LEU A 86 -5.86 -31.53 -6.44
CA LEU A 86 -4.48 -31.14 -6.16
C LEU A 86 -3.73 -30.80 -7.46
N ILE A 87 -3.86 -31.64 -8.48
CA ILE A 87 -3.26 -31.38 -9.80
C ILE A 87 -3.86 -30.09 -10.39
N THR A 88 -5.18 -29.94 -10.31
CA THR A 88 -5.88 -28.72 -10.74
C THR A 88 -5.32 -27.47 -10.05
N ALA A 89 -5.14 -27.52 -8.73
CA ALA A 89 -4.62 -26.40 -7.95
C ALA A 89 -3.21 -25.99 -8.40
N CYS A 90 -2.35 -26.95 -8.76
CA CYS A 90 -1.04 -26.66 -9.33
C CYS A 90 -1.14 -25.88 -10.64
N PHE A 91 -2.04 -26.27 -11.55
CA PHE A 91 -2.24 -25.58 -12.83
C PHE A 91 -2.88 -24.20 -12.68
N VAL A 92 -3.88 -24.07 -11.80
CA VAL A 92 -4.50 -22.78 -11.44
C VAL A 92 -3.43 -21.84 -10.88
N CYS A 93 -2.61 -22.30 -9.93
CA CYS A 93 -1.54 -21.47 -9.38
C CYS A 93 -0.47 -21.10 -10.43
N ALA A 94 -0.19 -21.99 -11.39
CA ALA A 94 0.80 -21.74 -12.43
C ALA A 94 0.35 -20.65 -13.41
N SER A 95 -0.90 -20.67 -13.87
CA SER A 95 -1.47 -19.58 -14.67
C SER A 95 -1.68 -18.32 -13.84
N GLY A 96 -2.23 -18.47 -12.64
CA GLY A 96 -2.49 -17.40 -11.68
C GLY A 96 -1.27 -16.56 -11.34
N ARG A 97 -0.06 -17.15 -11.39
CA ARG A 97 1.19 -16.40 -11.20
C ARG A 97 1.36 -15.27 -12.22
N ILE A 98 0.96 -15.47 -13.48
CA ILE A 98 1.05 -14.45 -14.52
C ILE A 98 0.23 -13.22 -14.11
N GLY A 99 -1.04 -13.43 -13.74
CA GLY A 99 -1.90 -12.35 -13.27
C GLY A 99 -1.43 -11.72 -11.97
N ALA A 100 -0.95 -12.51 -11.00
CA ALA A 100 -0.53 -12.00 -9.70
C ALA A 100 0.77 -11.19 -9.76
N THR A 101 1.65 -11.47 -10.73
CA THR A 101 2.94 -10.79 -10.94
C THR A 101 2.79 -9.58 -11.86
N TYR A 102 2.10 -9.73 -12.99
CA TYR A 102 1.99 -8.70 -14.02
C TYR A 102 0.67 -7.92 -14.00
N HIS A 103 -0.24 -8.28 -13.10
CA HIS A 103 -1.54 -7.61 -12.92
C HIS A 103 -2.38 -7.53 -14.20
N VAL A 104 -2.18 -8.47 -15.13
CA VAL A 104 -2.94 -8.61 -16.39
C VAL A 104 -3.93 -9.77 -16.32
N SER A 105 -5.03 -9.65 -17.06
CA SER A 105 -6.00 -10.73 -17.25
C SER A 105 -5.51 -11.79 -18.25
N PHE A 106 -6.30 -12.86 -18.45
CA PHE A 106 -5.97 -13.90 -19.41
C PHE A 106 -5.83 -13.38 -20.87
N PRO A 107 -6.72 -12.53 -21.40
CA PRO A 107 -6.62 -12.12 -22.80
C PRO A 107 -5.31 -11.38 -23.15
N PRO A 108 -4.83 -10.40 -22.36
CA PRO A 108 -3.51 -9.83 -22.60
C PRO A 108 -2.37 -10.83 -22.42
N ALA A 109 -2.45 -11.76 -21.45
CA ALA A 109 -1.43 -12.78 -21.27
C ALA A 109 -1.30 -13.70 -22.51
N ALA A 110 -2.43 -14.05 -23.15
CA ALA A 110 -2.44 -14.87 -24.35
C ALA A 110 -1.74 -14.22 -25.57
N ARG A 111 -1.67 -12.88 -25.60
CA ARG A 111 -0.95 -12.12 -26.66
C ARG A 111 0.54 -12.42 -26.69
N ALA A 112 1.13 -12.74 -25.53
CA ALA A 112 2.55 -13.04 -25.43
C ALA A 112 2.97 -14.22 -26.31
N SER A 113 2.12 -15.24 -26.42
CA SER A 113 2.43 -16.48 -27.15
C SER A 113 1.74 -16.55 -28.52
N PHE A 114 0.44 -16.24 -28.58
CA PHE A 114 -0.34 -16.34 -29.84
C PHE A 114 -0.22 -15.10 -30.73
N GLY A 115 0.38 -14.03 -30.23
CA GLY A 115 0.49 -12.74 -30.91
C GLY A 115 -0.70 -11.82 -30.67
N ILE A 116 -0.49 -10.54 -30.98
CA ILE A 116 -1.48 -9.48 -30.75
C ILE A 116 -2.86 -9.82 -31.34
N TRP A 117 -2.92 -10.18 -32.62
CA TRP A 117 -4.17 -10.55 -33.29
C TRP A 117 -4.46 -12.04 -33.22
N GLY A 118 -3.42 -12.87 -33.20
CA GLY A 118 -3.58 -14.32 -33.09
C GLY A 118 -4.19 -14.78 -31.76
N SER A 119 -4.07 -13.99 -30.69
CA SER A 119 -4.68 -14.28 -29.39
C SER A 119 -6.22 -14.20 -29.37
N LEU A 120 -6.85 -13.58 -30.37
CA LEU A 120 -8.32 -13.49 -30.45
C LEU A 120 -8.99 -14.87 -30.50
N TRP A 121 -8.33 -15.88 -31.06
CA TRP A 121 -8.85 -17.24 -31.11
C TRP A 121 -8.91 -17.91 -29.71
N PRO A 122 -7.82 -18.01 -28.94
CA PRO A 122 -7.88 -18.48 -27.55
C PRO A 122 -8.93 -17.75 -26.71
N VAL A 123 -9.02 -16.43 -26.86
CA VAL A 123 -9.98 -15.58 -26.15
C VAL A 123 -11.42 -15.89 -26.55
N LEU A 124 -11.70 -16.05 -27.84
CA LEU A 124 -13.02 -16.45 -28.33
C LEU A 124 -13.41 -17.83 -27.82
N ASN A 125 -12.51 -18.81 -27.92
CA ASN A 125 -12.77 -20.18 -27.49
C ASN A 125 -13.13 -20.21 -26.00
N ARG A 126 -12.38 -19.48 -25.18
CA ARG A 126 -12.63 -19.37 -23.74
C ARG A 126 -13.92 -18.60 -23.44
N GLY A 127 -14.20 -17.49 -24.13
CA GLY A 127 -15.40 -16.68 -23.94
C GLY A 127 -16.70 -17.42 -24.28
N VAL A 128 -16.69 -18.22 -25.35
CA VAL A 128 -17.80 -19.13 -25.70
C VAL A 128 -18.04 -20.13 -24.57
N MET A 129 -16.98 -20.71 -24.01
CA MET A 129 -17.09 -21.65 -22.90
C MET A 129 -17.69 -21.04 -21.65
N ALA A 130 -17.30 -19.81 -21.32
CA ALA A 130 -17.88 -19.09 -20.19
C ALA A 130 -19.38 -18.80 -20.40
N ALA A 131 -19.80 -18.45 -21.62
CA ALA A 131 -21.21 -18.27 -21.94
C ALA A 131 -22.00 -19.58 -21.87
N ILE A 132 -21.40 -20.70 -22.28
CA ILE A 132 -22.03 -22.01 -22.16
C ILE A 132 -22.25 -22.39 -20.70
N TRP A 133 -21.19 -22.29 -19.90
CA TRP A 133 -21.27 -22.53 -18.48
C TRP A 133 -22.27 -21.60 -17.80
N TYR A 134 -22.43 -20.37 -18.30
CA TYR A 134 -23.47 -19.48 -17.82
C TYR A 134 -24.86 -20.07 -17.98
N GLY A 135 -25.18 -20.60 -19.17
CA GLY A 135 -26.45 -21.27 -19.44
C GLY A 135 -26.65 -22.50 -18.55
N VAL A 136 -25.64 -23.37 -18.47
CA VAL A 136 -25.69 -24.61 -17.65
C VAL A 136 -25.94 -24.30 -16.17
N GLN A 137 -25.22 -23.33 -15.60
CA GLN A 137 -25.43 -22.94 -14.20
C GLN A 137 -26.81 -22.31 -13.96
N SER A 138 -27.31 -21.56 -14.94
CA SER A 138 -28.63 -20.95 -14.86
C SER A 138 -29.74 -22.00 -14.90
N TRP A 139 -29.57 -23.06 -15.70
CA TRP A 139 -30.49 -24.20 -15.74
C TRP A 139 -30.61 -24.89 -14.38
N ILE A 140 -29.46 -25.22 -13.78
CA ILE A 140 -29.40 -25.86 -12.46
C ILE A 140 -29.98 -24.94 -11.37
N GLY A 141 -29.73 -23.62 -11.46
CA GLY A 141 -30.40 -22.64 -10.60
C GLY A 141 -31.92 -22.64 -10.76
N GLY A 142 -32.43 -22.88 -11.97
CA GLY A 142 -33.85 -23.08 -12.25
C GLY A 142 -34.45 -24.30 -11.56
N GLU A 143 -33.71 -25.41 -11.48
CA GLU A 143 -34.14 -26.60 -10.73
C GLU A 143 -34.31 -26.29 -9.23
N CYS A 144 -33.40 -25.48 -8.66
CA CYS A 144 -33.55 -24.99 -7.29
C CYS A 144 -34.80 -24.11 -7.12
N VAL A 145 -35.10 -23.25 -8.10
CA VAL A 145 -36.34 -22.44 -8.09
C VAL A 145 -37.58 -23.33 -8.14
N LEU A 146 -37.57 -24.39 -8.95
CA LEU A 146 -38.66 -25.36 -8.99
C LEU A 146 -38.88 -26.01 -7.61
N LEU A 147 -37.82 -26.46 -6.95
CA LEU A 147 -37.91 -27.05 -5.61
C LEU A 147 -38.48 -26.05 -4.59
N MET A 148 -38.03 -24.79 -4.62
CA MET A 148 -38.59 -23.73 -3.75
C MET A 148 -40.08 -23.52 -4.02
N LEU A 149 -40.50 -23.43 -5.29
CA LEU A 149 -41.90 -23.26 -5.67
C LEU A 149 -42.74 -24.45 -5.25
N ARG A 150 -42.30 -25.69 -5.49
CA ARG A 150 -43.00 -26.90 -5.04
C ARG A 150 -43.12 -26.98 -3.52
N SER A 151 -42.08 -26.53 -2.80
CA SER A 151 -42.11 -26.47 -1.34
C SER A 151 -43.13 -25.47 -0.81
N ILE A 152 -43.47 -24.40 -1.52
CA ILE A 152 -44.52 -23.43 -1.11
C ILE A 152 -45.89 -23.81 -1.68
N TRP A 153 -45.93 -24.15 -2.96
CA TRP A 153 -47.11 -24.50 -3.75
C TRP A 153 -46.89 -25.82 -4.49
N PRO A 154 -47.38 -26.94 -3.95
CA PRO A 154 -47.26 -28.25 -4.61
C PRO A 154 -47.85 -28.28 -6.03
N SER A 155 -48.83 -27.42 -6.33
CA SER A 155 -49.43 -27.27 -7.67
C SER A 155 -48.45 -26.79 -8.75
N ALA A 156 -47.27 -26.30 -8.38
CA ALA A 156 -46.21 -25.96 -9.33
C ALA A 156 -45.75 -27.17 -10.16
N GLU A 157 -45.84 -28.39 -9.63
CA GLU A 157 -45.50 -29.62 -10.38
C GLU A 157 -46.49 -29.89 -11.51
N THR A 158 -47.77 -29.52 -11.32
CA THR A 158 -48.89 -29.82 -12.23
C THR A 158 -49.13 -28.75 -13.30
N MET A 159 -48.18 -27.85 -13.53
CA MET A 159 -48.31 -26.79 -14.54
C MET A 159 -48.49 -27.38 -15.95
N PRO A 160 -49.55 -26.99 -16.70
CA PRO A 160 -49.76 -27.50 -18.06
C PRO A 160 -48.60 -27.17 -19.00
N ASN A 161 -48.12 -28.17 -19.74
CA ASN A 161 -47.06 -27.96 -20.71
C ASN A 161 -47.61 -27.35 -22.03
N SER A 162 -47.14 -26.15 -22.36
CA SER A 162 -47.44 -25.43 -23.61
C SER A 162 -46.30 -25.52 -24.64
N LEU A 163 -45.16 -26.14 -24.31
CA LEU A 163 -44.02 -26.30 -25.21
C LEU A 163 -44.12 -27.59 -26.04
N PRO A 164 -43.66 -27.58 -27.32
CA PRO A 164 -43.59 -28.79 -28.15
C PRO A 164 -42.70 -29.87 -27.53
N THR A 165 -43.02 -31.14 -27.77
CA THR A 165 -42.19 -32.27 -27.32
C THR A 165 -40.78 -32.26 -27.91
N SER A 166 -40.58 -31.63 -29.08
CA SER A 166 -39.28 -31.44 -29.71
C SER A 166 -38.38 -30.40 -29.03
N SER A 167 -38.89 -29.65 -28.03
CA SER A 167 -38.12 -28.59 -27.36
C SER A 167 -37.04 -29.10 -26.40
N GLY A 168 -37.08 -30.38 -26.03
CA GLY A 168 -36.16 -30.99 -25.06
C GLY A 168 -36.41 -30.57 -23.61
N THR A 169 -37.47 -29.79 -23.34
CA THR A 169 -37.86 -29.36 -21.98
C THR A 169 -39.39 -29.21 -21.89
N ASN A 170 -39.90 -28.78 -20.73
CA ASN A 170 -41.31 -28.48 -20.52
C ASN A 170 -41.50 -27.06 -19.97
N THR A 171 -42.74 -26.56 -20.01
CA THR A 171 -43.07 -25.17 -19.64
C THR A 171 -42.69 -24.85 -18.20
N ARG A 172 -42.92 -25.79 -17.28
CA ARG A 172 -42.61 -25.62 -15.86
C ARG A 172 -41.12 -25.38 -15.64
N ASP A 173 -40.29 -26.28 -16.15
CA ASP A 173 -38.84 -26.23 -15.94
C ASP A 173 -38.23 -25.00 -16.64
N PHE A 174 -38.72 -24.67 -17.84
CA PHE A 174 -38.32 -23.46 -18.56
C PHE A 174 -38.70 -22.16 -17.82
N VAL A 175 -39.89 -22.08 -17.22
CA VAL A 175 -40.30 -20.91 -16.43
C VAL A 175 -39.40 -20.75 -15.20
N CYS A 176 -39.12 -21.82 -14.46
CA CYS A 176 -38.23 -21.75 -13.29
C CYS A 176 -36.80 -21.35 -13.68
N PHE A 177 -36.28 -21.90 -14.79
CA PHE A 177 -35.03 -21.46 -15.41
C PHE A 177 -35.04 -19.97 -15.74
N PHE A 178 -36.09 -19.49 -16.42
CA PHE A 178 -36.23 -18.08 -16.80
C PHE A 178 -36.31 -17.17 -15.58
N LEU A 179 -37.02 -17.57 -14.52
CA LEU A 179 -37.10 -16.82 -13.27
C LEU A 179 -35.73 -16.69 -12.59
N PHE A 180 -34.97 -17.80 -12.49
CA PHE A 180 -33.61 -17.75 -11.96
C PHE A 180 -32.70 -16.87 -12.83
N TRP A 181 -32.78 -17.05 -14.15
CA TRP A 181 -32.02 -16.27 -15.12
C TRP A 181 -32.31 -14.77 -15.00
N LEU A 182 -33.58 -14.38 -14.86
CA LEU A 182 -33.99 -12.99 -14.72
C LEU A 182 -33.50 -12.43 -13.38
N PHE A 183 -33.61 -13.21 -12.31
CA PHE A 183 -33.21 -12.79 -10.96
C PHE A 183 -31.71 -12.51 -10.84
N GLN A 184 -30.84 -13.24 -11.57
CA GLN A 184 -29.40 -13.03 -11.49
C GLN A 184 -28.89 -11.79 -12.27
N LEU A 185 -29.65 -11.24 -13.21
CA LEU A 185 -29.21 -10.12 -14.07
C LEU A 185 -28.74 -8.87 -13.31
N PRO A 186 -29.40 -8.42 -12.22
CA PRO A 186 -28.92 -7.27 -11.44
C PRO A 186 -27.55 -7.50 -10.80
N PHE A 187 -27.19 -8.76 -10.50
CA PHE A 187 -25.94 -9.09 -9.83
C PHE A 187 -24.72 -9.02 -10.77
N ILE A 188 -24.92 -9.06 -12.08
CA ILE A 188 -23.87 -8.84 -13.10
C ILE A 188 -23.36 -7.38 -13.06
N TRP A 189 -24.20 -6.44 -12.62
CA TRP A 189 -23.88 -5.02 -12.65
C TRP A 189 -22.74 -4.62 -11.71
N PHE A 190 -22.57 -5.34 -10.60
CA PHE A 190 -21.59 -4.98 -9.58
C PHE A 190 -20.14 -5.13 -10.08
N PRO A 191 -19.24 -4.16 -9.78
CA PRO A 191 -17.83 -4.27 -10.14
C PRO A 191 -17.15 -5.47 -9.48
N VAL A 192 -16.24 -6.13 -10.20
CA VAL A 192 -15.52 -7.36 -9.77
C VAL A 192 -14.88 -7.21 -8.38
N HIS A 193 -14.29 -6.05 -8.07
CA HIS A 193 -13.63 -5.80 -6.77
C HIS A 193 -14.60 -5.70 -5.58
N GLN A 194 -15.91 -5.50 -5.82
CA GLN A 194 -16.96 -5.44 -4.79
C GLN A 194 -17.64 -6.81 -4.58
N ILE A 195 -17.55 -7.73 -5.54
CA ILE A 195 -18.21 -9.05 -5.50
C ILE A 195 -17.68 -9.94 -4.36
N LYS A 196 -16.51 -9.63 -3.77
CA LYS A 196 -15.95 -10.35 -2.61
C LYS A 196 -16.93 -10.56 -1.44
N HIS A 197 -17.89 -9.65 -1.25
CA HIS A 197 -18.91 -9.78 -0.21
C HIS A 197 -19.93 -10.88 -0.50
N LEU A 198 -20.30 -11.08 -1.77
CA LEU A 198 -21.15 -12.20 -2.20
C LEU A 198 -20.48 -13.54 -1.87
N PHE A 199 -19.16 -13.65 -2.12
CA PHE A 199 -18.40 -14.87 -1.80
C PHE A 199 -18.34 -15.12 -0.30
N THR A 200 -18.16 -14.06 0.48
CA THR A 200 -18.13 -14.15 1.95
C THR A 200 -19.45 -14.71 2.47
N VAL A 201 -20.59 -14.14 2.06
CA VAL A 201 -21.93 -14.62 2.47
C VAL A 201 -22.16 -16.07 2.03
N LYS A 202 -21.85 -16.38 0.77
CA LYS A 202 -22.01 -17.73 0.21
C LYS A 202 -21.15 -18.77 0.94
N ALA A 203 -19.92 -18.42 1.32
CA ALA A 203 -19.00 -19.31 2.03
C ALA A 203 -19.45 -19.71 3.44
N PHE A 204 -20.47 -19.05 4.02
CA PHE A 204 -21.09 -19.48 5.27
C PHE A 204 -22.42 -20.21 5.03
N ILE A 205 -23.31 -19.64 4.22
CA ILE A 205 -24.68 -20.17 4.06
C ILE A 205 -24.69 -21.53 3.36
N VAL A 206 -23.95 -21.68 2.26
CA VAL A 206 -24.04 -22.88 1.42
C VAL A 206 -23.41 -24.10 2.09
N PRO A 207 -22.23 -24.01 2.75
CA PRO A 207 -21.69 -25.14 3.50
C PRO A 207 -22.63 -25.63 4.61
N THR A 208 -23.29 -24.71 5.33
CA THR A 208 -24.29 -25.09 6.34
C THR A 208 -25.44 -25.89 5.74
N ALA A 209 -25.97 -25.46 4.60
CA ALA A 209 -27.02 -26.20 3.90
C ALA A 209 -26.54 -27.56 3.36
N GLY A 210 -25.32 -27.63 2.83
CA GLY A 210 -24.71 -28.88 2.38
C GLY A 210 -24.54 -29.89 3.52
N VAL A 211 -24.07 -29.43 4.69
CA VAL A 211 -23.97 -30.28 5.90
C VAL A 211 -25.35 -30.68 6.42
N ALA A 212 -26.33 -29.78 6.39
CA ALA A 212 -27.71 -30.13 6.77
C ALA A 212 -28.30 -31.21 5.85
N PHE A 213 -28.11 -31.07 4.53
CA PHE A 213 -28.57 -32.07 3.56
C PHE A 213 -27.83 -33.42 3.75
N PHE A 214 -26.52 -33.38 3.98
CA PHE A 214 -25.72 -34.56 4.31
C PHE A 214 -26.26 -35.33 5.52
N ILE A 215 -26.47 -34.63 6.64
CA ILE A 215 -26.99 -35.24 7.87
C ILE A 215 -28.39 -35.82 7.63
N TRP A 216 -29.26 -35.08 6.93
CA TRP A 216 -30.62 -35.51 6.66
C TRP A 216 -30.66 -36.81 5.83
N SER A 217 -29.84 -36.89 4.78
CA SER A 217 -29.76 -38.07 3.92
C SER A 217 -29.20 -39.30 4.63
N ILE A 218 -28.22 -39.13 5.53
CA ILE A 218 -27.73 -40.22 6.38
C ILE A 218 -28.82 -40.74 7.33
N ILE A 219 -29.61 -39.84 7.93
CA ILE A 219 -30.71 -40.24 8.81
C ILE A 219 -31.76 -41.02 8.03
N LYS A 220 -32.15 -40.56 6.83
CA LYS A 220 -33.10 -41.28 5.95
C LYS A 220 -32.55 -42.65 5.49
N ALA A 221 -31.24 -42.79 5.31
CA ALA A 221 -30.59 -44.05 4.95
C ALA A 221 -30.31 -44.98 6.14
N HIS A 222 -30.84 -44.68 7.33
CA HIS A 222 -30.63 -45.46 8.56
C HIS A 222 -29.15 -45.56 8.99
N GLY A 223 -28.40 -44.47 8.79
CA GLY A 223 -27.01 -44.32 9.19
C GLY A 223 -26.01 -44.51 8.04
N ILE A 224 -24.73 -44.28 8.34
CA ILE A 224 -23.66 -44.34 7.32
C ILE A 224 -23.19 -45.78 7.02
N GLY A 225 -23.52 -46.74 7.90
CA GLY A 225 -23.06 -48.13 7.79
C GLY A 225 -23.40 -48.82 6.47
N PRO A 226 -24.67 -48.80 6.02
CA PRO A 226 -25.06 -49.38 4.73
C PRO A 226 -24.33 -48.76 3.54
N ILE A 227 -24.08 -47.44 3.60
CA ILE A 227 -23.39 -46.68 2.55
C ILE A 227 -21.92 -47.11 2.46
N VAL A 228 -21.23 -47.21 3.60
CA VAL A 228 -19.79 -47.51 3.63
C VAL A 228 -19.50 -48.96 3.21
N LYS A 229 -20.48 -49.86 3.37
CA LYS A 229 -20.39 -51.27 2.97
C LYS A 229 -20.65 -51.51 1.48
N GLN A 230 -21.15 -50.52 0.73
CA GLN A 230 -21.32 -50.65 -0.72
C GLN A 230 -19.95 -50.63 -1.42
N GLY A 231 -19.58 -51.77 -1.99
CA GLY A 231 -18.39 -51.90 -2.84
C GLY A 231 -18.62 -51.33 -4.24
N GLY A 232 -17.52 -51.07 -4.96
CA GLY A 232 -17.58 -50.73 -6.38
C GLY A 232 -18.01 -51.94 -7.22
N THR A 233 -18.65 -51.70 -8.36
CA THR A 233 -19.08 -52.75 -9.29
C THR A 233 -18.00 -53.12 -10.30
N LEU A 234 -17.01 -52.25 -10.51
CA LEU A 234 -15.91 -52.46 -11.45
C LEU A 234 -14.73 -53.22 -10.84
N SER A 235 -14.02 -53.99 -11.66
CA SER A 235 -12.78 -54.68 -11.29
C SER A 235 -11.73 -54.65 -12.43
N GLY A 236 -10.49 -55.05 -12.13
CA GLY A 236 -9.42 -55.18 -13.13
C GLY A 236 -9.05 -53.88 -13.85
N SER A 237 -8.80 -53.97 -15.16
CA SER A 237 -8.38 -52.83 -15.99
C SER A 237 -9.48 -51.78 -16.16
N GLU A 238 -10.74 -52.19 -16.22
CA GLU A 238 -11.88 -51.28 -16.34
C GLU A 238 -11.96 -50.31 -15.15
N LYS A 239 -11.77 -50.84 -13.94
CA LYS A 239 -11.67 -50.04 -12.72
C LYS A 239 -10.52 -49.05 -12.76
N GLY A 240 -9.34 -49.48 -13.21
CA GLY A 240 -8.17 -48.61 -13.35
C GLY A 240 -8.44 -47.42 -14.27
N TRP A 241 -9.09 -47.67 -15.41
CA TRP A 241 -9.49 -46.60 -16.33
C TRP A 241 -10.63 -45.73 -15.82
N ALA A 242 -11.56 -46.27 -15.03
CA ALA A 242 -12.59 -45.49 -14.36
C ALA A 242 -11.97 -44.52 -13.33
N ILE A 243 -10.97 -44.94 -12.57
CA ILE A 243 -10.20 -44.08 -11.65
C ILE A 243 -9.52 -42.94 -12.43
N VAL A 244 -8.84 -43.26 -13.53
CA VAL A 244 -8.22 -42.24 -14.40
C VAL A 244 -9.28 -41.25 -14.90
N SER A 245 -10.42 -41.75 -15.38
CA SER A 245 -11.50 -40.90 -15.90
C SER A 245 -12.09 -40.01 -14.80
N ALA A 246 -12.24 -40.50 -13.57
CA ALA A 246 -12.71 -39.70 -12.44
C ALA A 246 -11.74 -38.56 -12.07
N ILE A 247 -10.43 -38.83 -12.05
CA ILE A 247 -9.39 -37.81 -11.84
C ILE A 247 -9.45 -36.77 -12.96
N MET A 248 -9.54 -37.22 -14.21
CA MET A 248 -9.57 -36.36 -15.39
C MET A 248 -10.84 -35.51 -15.47
N ASN A 249 -11.98 -36.01 -15.01
CA ASN A 249 -13.22 -35.23 -14.91
C ASN A 249 -13.09 -34.06 -13.92
N CYS A 250 -12.36 -34.24 -12.81
CA CYS A 250 -12.07 -33.15 -11.88
C CYS A 250 -11.25 -32.04 -12.55
N ILE A 251 -10.25 -32.41 -13.35
CA ILE A 251 -9.40 -31.47 -14.08
C ILE A 251 -10.19 -30.78 -15.21
N ALA A 252 -10.99 -31.54 -15.96
CA ALA A 252 -11.80 -31.03 -17.07
C ALA A 252 -12.84 -29.99 -16.60
N ASN A 253 -13.42 -30.19 -15.41
CA ASN A 253 -14.30 -29.21 -14.76
C ASN A 253 -13.64 -27.83 -14.60
N PHE A 254 -12.33 -27.84 -14.41
CA PHE A 254 -11.52 -26.66 -14.14
C PHE A 254 -10.73 -26.17 -15.34
N ALA A 255 -10.84 -26.80 -16.52
CA ALA A 255 -10.04 -26.42 -17.68
C ALA A 255 -10.23 -24.95 -18.06
N THR A 256 -11.44 -24.40 -17.89
CA THR A 256 -11.73 -22.98 -18.07
C THR A 256 -11.08 -22.11 -16.99
N LEU A 257 -11.16 -22.53 -15.73
CA LEU A 257 -10.61 -21.82 -14.57
C LEU A 257 -9.08 -21.80 -14.54
N ILE A 258 -8.45 -22.89 -14.99
CA ILE A 258 -7.00 -22.99 -15.16
C ILE A 258 -6.50 -21.93 -16.14
N VAL A 259 -7.21 -21.69 -17.24
CA VAL A 259 -6.75 -20.73 -18.25
C VAL A 259 -7.00 -19.28 -17.83
N ASN A 260 -8.10 -19.00 -17.12
CA ASN A 260 -8.52 -17.64 -16.80
C ASN A 260 -8.20 -17.16 -15.36
N ASP A 261 -7.53 -17.97 -14.51
CA ASP A 261 -7.13 -17.54 -13.16
C ASP A 261 -6.47 -16.14 -13.10
N PRO A 262 -5.67 -15.71 -14.11
CA PRO A 262 -5.19 -14.33 -14.20
C PRO A 262 -6.25 -13.23 -14.09
N ASP A 263 -7.50 -13.49 -14.50
CA ASP A 263 -8.62 -12.54 -14.38
C ASP A 263 -8.92 -12.16 -12.92
N PHE A 264 -8.67 -13.08 -11.98
CA PHE A 264 -8.84 -12.87 -10.55
C PHE A 264 -7.52 -12.51 -9.88
N THR A 265 -6.44 -13.23 -10.18
CA THR A 265 -5.15 -13.03 -9.50
C THR A 265 -4.51 -11.68 -9.81
N ARG A 266 -4.89 -11.02 -10.91
CA ARG A 266 -4.50 -9.63 -11.19
C ARG A 266 -4.86 -8.62 -10.10
N PHE A 267 -5.84 -8.94 -9.24
CA PHE A 267 -6.22 -8.11 -8.09
C PHE A 267 -5.43 -8.44 -6.80
N ALA A 268 -4.51 -9.40 -6.84
CA ALA A 268 -3.69 -9.77 -5.69
C ALA A 268 -2.82 -8.60 -5.20
N LYS A 269 -2.68 -8.48 -3.88
CA LYS A 269 -1.68 -7.59 -3.27
C LYS A 269 -0.25 -8.08 -3.48
N LYS A 270 -0.06 -9.40 -3.43
CA LYS A 270 1.24 -10.08 -3.54
C LYS A 270 1.07 -11.43 -4.24
N PRO A 271 2.00 -11.86 -5.10
CA PRO A 271 1.94 -13.17 -5.77
C PRO A 271 1.78 -14.36 -4.81
N ARG A 272 2.47 -14.32 -3.66
CA ARG A 272 2.39 -15.37 -2.64
C ARG A 272 1.00 -15.53 -2.02
N ASP A 273 0.22 -14.46 -1.99
CA ASP A 273 -1.12 -14.46 -1.39
C ASP A 273 -2.09 -15.24 -2.28
N ALA A 274 -1.90 -15.21 -3.60
CA ALA A 274 -2.62 -16.03 -4.57
C ALA A 274 -2.04 -17.46 -4.68
N LEU A 275 -0.74 -17.66 -4.48
CA LEU A 275 -0.14 -18.99 -4.59
C LEU A 275 -0.59 -19.93 -3.46
N TRP A 276 -0.28 -19.60 -2.21
CA TRP A 276 -0.45 -20.54 -1.10
C TRP A 276 -1.91 -20.76 -0.71
N SER A 277 -2.72 -19.71 -0.82
CA SER A 277 -4.15 -19.80 -0.50
C SER A 277 -4.87 -20.75 -1.45
N GLN A 278 -4.62 -20.66 -2.75
CA GLN A 278 -5.28 -21.47 -3.77
C GLN A 278 -4.78 -22.92 -3.76
N LEU A 279 -3.45 -23.11 -3.67
CA LEU A 279 -2.82 -24.44 -3.64
C LEU A 279 -3.36 -25.32 -2.51
N VAL A 280 -3.68 -24.74 -1.36
CA VAL A 280 -4.23 -25.46 -0.20
C VAL A 280 -5.76 -25.52 -0.25
N THR A 281 -6.43 -24.40 -0.55
CA THR A 281 -7.89 -24.32 -0.42
C THR A 281 -8.60 -25.15 -1.48
N ILE A 282 -8.13 -25.17 -2.73
CA ILE A 282 -8.77 -25.93 -3.82
C ILE A 282 -8.89 -27.42 -3.47
N PRO A 283 -7.80 -28.18 -3.18
CA PRO A 283 -7.93 -29.60 -2.88
C PRO A 283 -8.77 -29.86 -1.62
N VAL A 284 -8.63 -29.03 -0.58
CA VAL A 284 -9.33 -29.24 0.70
C VAL A 284 -10.84 -28.94 0.58
N ALA A 285 -11.21 -27.76 0.07
CA ALA A 285 -12.61 -27.33 -0.01
C ALA A 285 -13.41 -28.22 -0.96
N PHE A 286 -12.82 -28.58 -2.10
CA PHE A 286 -13.45 -29.49 -3.05
C PHE A 286 -13.54 -30.90 -2.47
N ALA A 287 -12.52 -31.42 -1.79
CA ALA A 287 -12.61 -32.74 -1.14
C ALA A 287 -13.73 -32.83 -0.10
N ILE A 288 -13.96 -31.77 0.69
CA ILE A 288 -15.05 -31.73 1.68
C ILE A 288 -16.42 -31.71 0.99
N THR A 289 -16.60 -30.84 0.01
CA THR A 289 -17.88 -30.73 -0.73
C THR A 289 -18.20 -32.04 -1.45
N SER A 290 -17.17 -32.63 -2.06
CA SER A 290 -17.25 -33.90 -2.77
C SER A 290 -17.61 -35.06 -1.86
N PHE A 291 -17.04 -35.10 -0.65
CA PHE A 291 -17.38 -36.12 0.33
C PHE A 291 -18.86 -36.05 0.70
N ILE A 292 -19.37 -34.85 0.98
CA ILE A 292 -20.81 -34.63 1.21
C ILE A 292 -21.60 -35.19 0.03
N GLY A 293 -21.18 -34.84 -1.19
CA GLY A 293 -21.95 -35.18 -2.36
C GLY A 293 -21.98 -36.66 -2.71
N VAL A 294 -20.84 -37.33 -2.57
CA VAL A 294 -20.71 -38.78 -2.74
C VAL A 294 -21.59 -39.53 -1.74
N ILE A 295 -21.53 -39.17 -0.45
CA ILE A 295 -22.29 -39.88 0.57
C ILE A 295 -23.79 -39.66 0.39
N VAL A 296 -24.23 -38.44 0.07
CA VAL A 296 -25.64 -38.19 -0.21
C VAL A 296 -26.11 -38.96 -1.46
N SER A 297 -25.31 -39.00 -2.52
CA SER A 297 -25.63 -39.81 -3.69
C SER A 297 -25.70 -41.30 -3.36
N SER A 298 -24.72 -41.86 -2.65
CA SER A 298 -24.75 -43.27 -2.22
C SER A 298 -25.89 -43.59 -1.24
N SER A 299 -26.33 -42.61 -0.44
CA SER A 299 -27.49 -42.78 0.45
C SER A 299 -28.78 -43.02 -0.32
N SER A 300 -28.91 -42.44 -1.52
CA SER A 300 -30.10 -42.64 -2.35
C SER A 300 -30.24 -44.09 -2.84
N THR A 301 -29.13 -44.83 -3.04
CA THR A 301 -29.19 -46.28 -3.31
C THR A 301 -29.83 -47.05 -2.17
N VAL A 302 -29.60 -46.62 -0.92
CA VAL A 302 -30.18 -47.25 0.27
C VAL A 302 -31.67 -46.89 0.41
N ILE A 303 -32.03 -45.64 0.08
CA ILE A 303 -33.39 -45.10 0.25
C ILE A 303 -34.32 -45.54 -0.89
N TYR A 304 -33.86 -45.47 -2.14
CA TYR A 304 -34.66 -45.61 -3.36
C TYR A 304 -34.21 -46.77 -4.27
N GLY A 305 -33.11 -47.46 -3.95
CA GLY A 305 -32.61 -48.60 -4.73
C GLY A 305 -31.66 -48.24 -5.88
N GLU A 306 -31.49 -46.95 -6.18
CA GLU A 306 -30.58 -46.47 -7.22
C GLU A 306 -29.79 -45.23 -6.77
N ALA A 307 -28.59 -45.05 -7.32
CA ALA A 307 -27.72 -43.91 -7.02
C ALA A 307 -28.12 -42.68 -7.86
N ILE A 308 -28.78 -41.72 -7.21
CA ILE A 308 -29.11 -40.42 -7.78
C ILE A 308 -27.88 -39.52 -7.75
N TRP A 309 -27.42 -39.11 -8.92
CA TRP A 309 -26.21 -38.29 -9.08
C TRP A 309 -26.45 -36.79 -8.94
N ASN A 310 -27.67 -36.33 -9.25
CA ASN A 310 -28.05 -34.91 -9.17
C ASN A 310 -28.72 -34.61 -7.81
N PRO A 311 -28.18 -33.70 -6.98
CA PRO A 311 -28.75 -33.39 -5.68
C PRO A 311 -30.16 -32.77 -5.75
N THR A 312 -30.51 -32.05 -6.82
CA THR A 312 -31.85 -31.47 -6.99
C THR A 312 -32.90 -32.54 -7.23
N ASP A 313 -32.57 -33.58 -8.01
CA ASP A 313 -33.45 -34.73 -8.24
C ASP A 313 -33.70 -35.53 -6.95
N LEU A 314 -32.68 -35.69 -6.09
CA LEU A 314 -32.87 -36.36 -4.80
C LEU A 314 -33.82 -35.55 -3.87
N LEU A 315 -33.69 -34.22 -3.85
CA LEU A 315 -34.62 -33.36 -3.10
C LEU A 315 -36.03 -33.39 -3.70
N LYS A 316 -36.15 -33.59 -5.02
CA LYS A 316 -37.43 -33.78 -5.69
C LYS A 316 -38.11 -35.07 -5.21
N LEU A 317 -37.37 -36.18 -5.14
CA LEU A 317 -37.85 -37.45 -4.58
C LEU A 317 -38.27 -37.31 -3.10
N TYR A 318 -37.58 -36.47 -2.31
CA TYR A 318 -38.02 -36.19 -0.94
C TYR A 318 -39.38 -35.48 -0.90
N LEU A 319 -39.72 -34.67 -1.91
CA LEU A 319 -41.04 -34.06 -2.02
C LEU A 319 -42.11 -35.01 -2.59
N ASP A 320 -41.71 -36.03 -3.36
CA ASP A 320 -42.64 -37.03 -3.91
C ASP A 320 -42.98 -38.13 -2.89
N ASP A 321 -42.06 -38.42 -1.97
CA ASP A 321 -42.18 -39.41 -0.90
C ASP A 321 -42.95 -38.87 0.33
N ALA A 322 -44.27 -38.72 0.17
CA ALA A 322 -45.23 -38.34 1.23
C ALA A 322 -44.77 -37.13 2.11
N PRO A 323 -44.67 -35.91 1.54
CA PRO A 323 -43.97 -34.81 2.17
C PRO A 323 -44.71 -34.25 3.39
N THR A 324 -44.04 -34.20 4.54
CA THR A 324 -44.52 -33.46 5.73
C THR A 324 -44.28 -31.94 5.56
N SER A 325 -44.89 -31.11 6.41
CA SER A 325 -44.58 -29.67 6.47
C SER A 325 -43.09 -29.42 6.77
N GLY A 326 -42.47 -30.26 7.60
CA GLY A 326 -41.03 -30.23 7.88
C GLY A 326 -40.19 -30.58 6.66
N THR A 327 -40.58 -31.61 5.90
CA THR A 327 -39.91 -31.99 4.64
C THR A 327 -39.92 -30.83 3.64
N ARG A 328 -41.09 -30.20 3.45
CA ARG A 328 -41.23 -29.06 2.54
C ARG A 328 -40.37 -27.87 2.94
N ALA A 329 -40.35 -27.52 4.23
CA ALA A 329 -39.51 -26.45 4.75
C ALA A 329 -38.01 -26.76 4.59
N GLY A 330 -37.58 -27.99 4.90
CA GLY A 330 -36.20 -28.43 4.73
C GLY A 330 -35.74 -28.34 3.28
N VAL A 331 -36.54 -28.87 2.34
CA VAL A 331 -36.25 -28.77 0.90
C VAL A 331 -36.20 -27.30 0.45
N PHE A 332 -37.09 -26.43 0.94
CA PHE A 332 -37.07 -25.01 0.58
C PHE A 332 -35.75 -24.34 0.97
N PHE A 333 -35.31 -24.49 2.23
CA PHE A 333 -34.09 -23.83 2.71
C PHE A 333 -32.82 -24.38 2.05
N ILE A 334 -32.77 -25.69 1.80
CA ILE A 334 -31.66 -26.30 1.07
C ILE A 334 -31.66 -25.80 -0.39
N ALA A 335 -32.80 -25.82 -1.07
CA ALA A 335 -32.92 -25.33 -2.45
C ALA A 335 -32.59 -23.83 -2.55
N PHE A 336 -32.98 -23.01 -1.59
CA PHE A 336 -32.60 -21.59 -1.53
C PHE A 336 -31.08 -21.41 -1.41
N ALA A 337 -30.43 -22.16 -0.52
CA ALA A 337 -28.99 -22.10 -0.38
C ALA A 337 -28.27 -22.61 -1.64
N LEU A 338 -28.78 -23.65 -2.30
CA LEU A 338 -28.25 -24.15 -3.58
C LEU A 338 -28.49 -23.15 -4.73
N ALA A 339 -29.62 -22.43 -4.75
CA ALA A 339 -29.84 -21.34 -5.70
C ALA A 339 -28.83 -20.20 -5.50
N LEU A 340 -28.55 -19.83 -4.25
CA LEU A 340 -27.50 -18.87 -3.91
C LEU A 340 -26.11 -19.39 -4.33
N ALA A 341 -25.88 -20.71 -4.21
CA ALA A 341 -24.64 -21.35 -4.65
C ALA A 341 -24.40 -21.16 -6.16
N GLN A 342 -25.43 -21.45 -6.96
CA GLN A 342 -25.35 -21.31 -8.41
C GLN A 342 -25.25 -19.85 -8.83
N LEU A 343 -25.98 -18.93 -8.17
CA LEU A 343 -25.87 -17.50 -8.43
C LEU A 343 -24.42 -17.02 -8.24
N GLY A 344 -23.82 -17.34 -7.09
CA GLY A 344 -22.45 -16.91 -6.77
C GLY A 344 -21.41 -17.45 -7.74
N THR A 345 -21.47 -18.75 -8.06
CA THR A 345 -20.54 -19.38 -9.03
C THR A 345 -20.77 -18.83 -10.44
N ASN A 346 -22.01 -18.61 -10.85
CA ASN A 346 -22.31 -18.14 -12.20
C ASN A 346 -21.84 -16.70 -12.43
N ILE A 347 -21.98 -15.84 -11.41
CA ILE A 347 -21.43 -14.49 -11.46
C ILE A 347 -19.90 -14.54 -11.53
N ALA A 348 -19.27 -15.29 -10.62
CA ALA A 348 -17.81 -15.33 -10.50
C ALA A 348 -17.11 -15.96 -11.71
N ALA A 349 -17.39 -17.24 -11.97
CA ALA A 349 -16.62 -18.04 -12.91
C ALA A 349 -17.01 -17.77 -14.37
N ASN A 350 -18.28 -17.43 -14.61
CA ASN A 350 -18.82 -17.37 -15.97
C ASN A 350 -19.07 -15.95 -16.44
N SER A 351 -19.83 -15.14 -15.70
CA SER A 351 -20.21 -13.81 -16.17
C SER A 351 -19.03 -12.83 -16.22
N VAL A 352 -18.24 -12.74 -15.14
CA VAL A 352 -17.09 -11.83 -15.04
C VAL A 352 -16.05 -12.19 -16.07
N SER A 353 -15.80 -13.48 -16.22
CA SER A 353 -14.74 -13.92 -17.11
C SER A 353 -15.17 -13.92 -18.58
N ALA A 354 -16.44 -14.23 -18.92
CA ALA A 354 -16.96 -13.94 -20.27
C ALA A 354 -16.87 -12.43 -20.56
N GLY A 355 -17.14 -11.61 -19.54
CA GLY A 355 -16.89 -10.18 -19.56
C GLY A 355 -15.47 -9.83 -19.95
N SER A 356 -14.46 -10.40 -19.27
CA SER A 356 -13.02 -10.19 -19.54
C SER A 356 -12.66 -10.51 -21.00
N ASP A 357 -13.12 -11.66 -21.52
CA ASP A 357 -12.80 -12.09 -22.88
C ASP A 357 -13.50 -11.27 -23.96
N LEU A 358 -14.81 -11.05 -23.83
CA LEU A 358 -15.58 -10.29 -24.81
C LEU A 358 -15.13 -8.83 -24.86
N THR A 359 -14.67 -8.31 -23.73
CA THR A 359 -13.99 -7.02 -23.65
C THR A 359 -12.70 -7.03 -24.48
N ALA A 360 -11.92 -8.11 -24.51
CA ALA A 360 -10.75 -8.21 -25.38
C ALA A 360 -11.09 -8.40 -26.87
N LEU A 361 -12.20 -9.06 -27.20
CA LEU A 361 -12.65 -9.23 -28.58
C LEU A 361 -13.23 -7.93 -29.19
N CYS A 362 -13.93 -7.15 -28.38
CA CYS A 362 -14.63 -5.94 -28.81
C CYS A 362 -14.45 -4.78 -27.80
N PRO A 363 -13.20 -4.33 -27.53
CA PRO A 363 -12.89 -3.42 -26.41
C PRO A 363 -13.54 -2.05 -26.51
N ARG A 364 -13.93 -1.64 -27.71
CA ARG A 364 -14.62 -0.36 -27.96
C ARG A 364 -16.12 -0.41 -27.66
N LEU A 365 -16.73 -1.59 -27.64
CA LEU A 365 -18.18 -1.77 -27.50
C LEU A 365 -18.56 -2.47 -26.20
N ILE A 366 -17.68 -3.36 -25.72
CA ILE A 366 -17.93 -4.25 -24.60
C ILE A 366 -16.96 -3.90 -23.46
N ASN A 367 -17.53 -3.65 -22.29
CA ASN A 367 -16.85 -3.67 -21.01
C ASN A 367 -17.25 -4.95 -20.26
N ILE A 368 -16.61 -5.24 -19.12
CA ILE A 368 -16.84 -6.51 -18.40
C ILE A 368 -18.33 -6.71 -18.08
N ARG A 369 -19.05 -5.65 -17.70
CA ARG A 369 -20.49 -5.71 -17.38
C ARG A 369 -21.33 -6.08 -18.60
N ARG A 370 -21.13 -5.37 -19.72
CA ARG A 370 -21.82 -5.63 -20.98
C ARG A 370 -21.55 -7.04 -21.47
N GLY A 371 -20.30 -7.52 -21.36
CA GLY A 371 -19.94 -8.88 -21.73
C GLY A 371 -20.62 -9.94 -20.86
N GLY A 372 -20.79 -9.68 -19.56
CA GLY A 372 -21.59 -10.54 -18.68
C GLY A 372 -23.05 -10.66 -19.12
N TYR A 373 -23.68 -9.57 -19.60
CA TYR A 373 -25.03 -9.63 -20.16
C TYR A 373 -25.09 -10.37 -21.50
N VAL A 374 -24.05 -10.26 -22.35
CA VAL A 374 -23.97 -11.07 -23.58
C VAL A 374 -23.91 -12.57 -23.24
N ALA A 375 -23.11 -12.96 -22.24
CA ALA A 375 -23.08 -14.33 -21.75
C ALA A 375 -24.46 -14.79 -21.25
N ALA A 376 -25.21 -13.91 -20.58
CA ALA A 376 -26.56 -14.20 -20.14
C ALA A 376 -27.55 -14.44 -21.28
N VAL A 377 -27.48 -13.66 -22.36
CA VAL A 377 -28.33 -13.84 -23.55
C VAL A 377 -27.97 -15.14 -24.27
N VAL A 378 -26.68 -15.39 -24.50
CA VAL A 378 -26.21 -16.64 -25.14
C VAL A 378 -26.61 -17.86 -24.32
N GLY A 379 -26.49 -17.78 -22.99
CA GLY A 379 -26.87 -18.85 -22.07
C GLY A 379 -28.34 -19.28 -22.18
N ILE A 380 -29.26 -18.37 -22.51
CA ILE A 380 -30.64 -18.74 -22.86
C ILE A 380 -30.72 -19.35 -24.26
N CYS A 381 -30.17 -18.67 -25.25
CA CYS A 381 -30.35 -19.02 -26.66
C CYS A 381 -29.83 -20.42 -26.99
N MET A 382 -28.83 -20.89 -26.24
CA MET A 382 -28.17 -22.16 -26.50
C MET A 382 -28.91 -23.41 -25.99
N CYS A 383 -30.05 -23.27 -25.31
CA CYS A 383 -30.84 -24.39 -24.78
C CYS A 383 -30.03 -25.35 -23.88
N PRO A 384 -29.54 -24.89 -22.71
CA PRO A 384 -28.55 -25.61 -21.90
C PRO A 384 -29.01 -26.98 -21.36
N TRP A 385 -30.32 -27.22 -21.26
CA TRP A 385 -30.88 -28.49 -20.78
C TRP A 385 -30.47 -29.71 -21.62
N ASN A 386 -30.17 -29.54 -22.90
CA ASN A 386 -29.71 -30.64 -23.75
C ASN A 386 -28.36 -31.23 -23.27
N LEU A 387 -27.50 -30.40 -22.67
CA LEU A 387 -26.19 -30.80 -22.13
C LEU A 387 -26.29 -31.57 -20.80
N LEU A 388 -27.40 -31.40 -20.07
CA LEU A 388 -27.63 -32.00 -18.75
C LEU A 388 -28.60 -33.19 -18.78
N SER A 389 -29.02 -33.63 -19.97
CA SER A 389 -29.96 -34.72 -20.18
C SER A 389 -29.50 -36.08 -19.61
N SER A 390 -28.20 -36.30 -19.44
CA SER A 390 -27.64 -37.47 -18.76
C SER A 390 -26.24 -37.19 -18.18
N SER A 391 -25.79 -38.00 -17.23
CA SER A 391 -24.42 -37.94 -16.68
C SER A 391 -23.34 -38.18 -17.74
N ASN A 392 -23.61 -39.05 -18.72
CA ASN A 392 -22.70 -39.33 -19.83
C ASN A 392 -22.58 -38.12 -20.78
N ASN A 393 -23.69 -37.47 -21.14
CA ASN A 393 -23.67 -36.27 -21.98
C ASN A 393 -22.91 -35.13 -21.30
N PHE A 394 -23.14 -34.95 -19.99
CA PHE A 394 -22.44 -33.95 -19.19
C PHE A 394 -20.92 -34.19 -19.14
N THR A 395 -20.48 -35.41 -18.83
CA THR A 395 -19.04 -35.75 -18.76
C THR A 395 -18.35 -35.73 -20.14
N THR A 396 -19.06 -36.12 -21.19
CA THR A 396 -18.57 -36.07 -22.59
C THR A 396 -18.33 -34.64 -23.03
N TYR A 397 -19.28 -33.74 -22.75
CA TYR A 397 -19.14 -32.31 -22.98
C TYR A 397 -17.90 -31.74 -22.28
N LEU A 398 -17.71 -32.01 -20.98
CA LEU A 398 -16.54 -31.54 -20.22
C LEU A 398 -15.22 -31.97 -20.87
N SER A 399 -15.14 -33.26 -21.23
CA SER A 399 -13.95 -33.84 -21.83
C SER A 399 -13.65 -33.28 -23.22
N ALA A 400 -14.69 -33.03 -24.02
CA ALA A 400 -14.55 -32.50 -25.38
C ALA A 400 -13.85 -31.13 -25.39
N TYR A 401 -14.26 -30.23 -24.51
CA TYR A 401 -13.71 -28.87 -24.46
C TYR A 401 -12.34 -28.79 -23.80
N SER A 402 -12.06 -29.71 -22.87
CA SER A 402 -10.73 -29.87 -22.28
C SER A 402 -9.63 -30.06 -23.35
N VAL A 403 -9.94 -30.69 -24.49
CA VAL A 403 -9.00 -30.84 -25.62
C VAL A 403 -8.45 -29.49 -26.12
N PHE A 404 -9.34 -28.51 -26.29
CA PHE A 404 -8.96 -27.18 -26.80
C PHE A 404 -8.27 -26.35 -25.73
N LEU A 405 -8.86 -26.30 -24.52
CA LEU A 405 -8.37 -25.44 -23.45
C LEU A 405 -7.03 -25.91 -22.87
N SER A 406 -6.81 -27.23 -22.77
CA SER A 406 -5.51 -27.76 -22.33
C SER A 406 -4.38 -27.43 -23.31
N SER A 407 -4.66 -27.46 -24.61
CA SER A 407 -3.70 -27.10 -25.65
C SER A 407 -3.36 -25.60 -25.60
N ILE A 408 -4.34 -24.74 -25.32
CA ILE A 408 -4.12 -23.29 -25.09
C ILE A 408 -3.27 -23.08 -23.83
N ALA A 409 -3.64 -23.71 -22.72
CA ALA A 409 -2.88 -23.65 -21.47
C ALA A 409 -1.43 -24.12 -21.66
N GLY A 410 -1.25 -25.20 -22.43
CA GLY A 410 0.06 -25.75 -22.80
C GLY A 410 0.96 -24.72 -23.46
N VAL A 411 0.46 -24.03 -24.48
CA VAL A 411 1.21 -22.98 -25.17
C VAL A 411 1.56 -21.82 -24.22
N ILE A 412 0.57 -21.29 -23.48
CA ILE A 412 0.78 -20.10 -22.64
C ILE A 412 1.75 -20.39 -21.48
N LEU A 413 1.53 -21.51 -20.76
CA LEU A 413 2.40 -21.86 -19.65
C LEU A 413 3.79 -22.33 -20.13
N GLY A 414 3.87 -23.03 -21.26
CA GLY A 414 5.15 -23.39 -21.88
C GLY A 414 5.96 -22.16 -22.29
N ASP A 415 5.31 -21.16 -22.88
CA ASP A 415 5.93 -19.88 -23.21
C ASP A 415 6.43 -19.17 -21.96
N TYR A 416 5.56 -19.00 -20.95
CA TYR A 416 5.91 -18.29 -19.73
C TYR A 416 7.03 -18.98 -18.94
N TYR A 417 6.91 -20.27 -18.65
CA TYR A 417 7.85 -20.96 -17.76
C TYR A 417 9.12 -21.44 -18.45
N TRP A 418 9.05 -21.89 -19.71
CA TRP A 418 10.18 -22.54 -20.36
C TRP A 418 10.88 -21.67 -21.39
N VAL A 419 10.13 -20.92 -22.20
CA VAL A 419 10.70 -20.07 -23.25
C VAL A 419 11.16 -18.72 -22.69
N ARG A 420 10.27 -18.01 -22.00
CA ARG A 420 10.47 -16.63 -21.53
C ARG A 420 10.97 -16.52 -20.09
N LYS A 421 11.02 -17.64 -19.36
CA LYS A 421 11.55 -17.72 -17.98
C LYS A 421 10.90 -16.69 -17.03
N GLY A 422 9.59 -16.54 -17.14
CA GLY A 422 8.81 -15.61 -16.33
C GLY A 422 8.77 -14.17 -16.84
N TYR A 423 9.52 -13.82 -17.89
CA TYR A 423 9.64 -12.43 -18.37
C TYR A 423 8.53 -12.08 -19.38
N LEU A 424 7.75 -11.03 -19.07
CA LEU A 424 6.78 -10.42 -20.00
C LEU A 424 7.02 -8.91 -20.08
N LYS A 425 7.17 -8.39 -21.30
CA LYS A 425 7.25 -6.96 -21.56
C LYS A 425 5.84 -6.39 -21.72
N VAL A 426 5.24 -5.98 -20.60
CA VAL A 426 3.81 -5.63 -20.52
C VAL A 426 3.38 -4.59 -21.56
N GLU A 427 4.23 -3.61 -21.88
CA GLU A 427 3.97 -2.56 -22.88
C GLU A 427 3.59 -3.11 -24.25
N ASP A 428 4.40 -4.05 -24.75
CA ASP A 428 4.23 -4.64 -26.07
C ASP A 428 2.91 -5.43 -26.16
N LEU A 429 2.32 -5.88 -25.03
CA LEU A 429 1.02 -6.57 -25.02
C LEU A 429 -0.14 -5.65 -25.41
N TYR A 430 0.05 -4.33 -25.35
CA TYR A 430 -0.98 -3.32 -25.63
C TYR A 430 -0.63 -2.44 -26.85
N SER A 431 0.35 -2.85 -27.64
CA SER A 431 0.82 -2.14 -28.82
C SER A 431 0.53 -2.93 -30.09
N ALA A 432 0.12 -2.21 -31.14
CA ALA A 432 -0.08 -2.77 -32.49
C ALA A 432 1.13 -2.50 -33.40
N ASN A 433 2.27 -2.08 -32.85
CA ASN A 433 3.47 -1.79 -33.63
C ASN A 433 4.10 -3.09 -34.16
N LYS A 434 4.49 -3.06 -35.44
CA LYS A 434 5.07 -4.21 -36.14
C LYS A 434 6.44 -4.62 -35.60
N ASN A 435 7.14 -3.70 -34.95
CA ASN A 435 8.49 -3.91 -34.43
C ASN A 435 8.50 -4.44 -32.98
N ASP A 436 7.34 -4.53 -32.34
CA ASP A 436 7.24 -4.95 -30.94
C ASP A 436 7.27 -6.48 -30.81
N SER A 437 7.67 -6.96 -29.62
CA SER A 437 8.06 -8.36 -29.37
C SER A 437 6.95 -9.38 -29.67
N TYR A 438 5.69 -8.97 -29.55
CA TYR A 438 4.52 -9.86 -29.69
C TYR A 438 3.78 -9.69 -31.03
N TRP A 439 4.31 -8.91 -31.96
CA TRP A 439 3.69 -8.76 -33.27
C TRP A 439 3.89 -9.99 -34.16
N TYR A 440 5.02 -10.69 -34.06
CA TYR A 440 5.29 -11.89 -34.88
C TYR A 440 5.04 -11.65 -36.40
N THR A 441 4.41 -12.59 -37.09
CA THR A 441 4.07 -12.50 -38.50
C THR A 441 2.63 -12.00 -38.64
N CYS A 442 2.47 -10.73 -39.04
CA CYS A 442 1.16 -10.08 -39.19
C CYS A 442 0.28 -10.08 -37.91
N GLY A 443 0.89 -10.04 -36.72
CA GLY A 443 0.18 -10.13 -35.44
C GLY A 443 -0.11 -11.56 -34.96
N ILE A 444 0.36 -12.58 -35.69
CA ILE A 444 0.06 -14.00 -35.42
C ILE A 444 1.34 -14.76 -35.07
N GLY A 445 1.34 -15.39 -33.90
CA GLY A 445 2.37 -16.33 -33.47
C GLY A 445 2.17 -17.71 -34.12
N LEU A 446 2.69 -17.91 -35.33
CA LEU A 446 2.50 -19.19 -36.06
C LEU A 446 2.96 -20.41 -35.27
N LYS A 447 4.04 -20.29 -34.49
CA LYS A 447 4.54 -21.37 -33.61
C LYS A 447 3.53 -21.78 -32.55
N ALA A 448 2.79 -20.82 -31.99
CA ALA A 448 1.71 -21.09 -31.05
C ALA A 448 0.57 -21.88 -31.70
N TYR A 449 0.19 -21.54 -32.93
CA TYR A 449 -0.85 -22.27 -33.66
C TYR A 449 -0.42 -23.69 -34.04
N VAL A 450 0.82 -23.89 -34.49
CA VAL A 450 1.34 -25.24 -34.77
C VAL A 450 1.32 -26.10 -33.51
N ALA A 451 1.79 -25.56 -32.38
CA ALA A 451 1.76 -26.24 -31.09
C ALA A 451 0.34 -26.53 -30.59
N TYR A 452 -0.57 -25.57 -30.70
CA TYR A 452 -1.98 -25.71 -30.36
C TYR A 452 -2.66 -26.81 -31.18
N ILE A 453 -2.45 -26.82 -32.50
CA ILE A 453 -2.99 -27.84 -33.39
C ILE A 453 -2.40 -29.22 -33.06
N ALA A 454 -1.09 -29.31 -32.78
CA ALA A 454 -0.48 -30.57 -32.36
C ALA A 454 -1.12 -31.14 -31.08
N GLY A 455 -1.40 -30.30 -30.09
CA GLY A 455 -2.12 -30.68 -28.86
C GLY A 455 -3.56 -31.13 -29.09
N ILE A 456 -4.24 -30.62 -30.12
CA ILE A 456 -5.58 -31.10 -30.50
C ILE A 456 -5.50 -32.43 -31.25
N LEU A 457 -4.59 -32.54 -32.21
CA LEU A 457 -4.51 -33.69 -33.13
C LEU A 457 -4.27 -35.01 -32.39
N ILE A 458 -3.53 -35.00 -31.29
CA ILE A 458 -3.31 -36.20 -30.47
C ILE A 458 -4.61 -36.74 -29.86
N ASN A 459 -5.61 -35.87 -29.64
CA ASN A 459 -6.88 -36.23 -29.01
C ASN A 459 -8.04 -36.36 -29.99
N VAL A 460 -7.92 -35.86 -31.23
CA VAL A 460 -9.05 -35.74 -32.17
C VAL A 460 -9.64 -37.09 -32.58
N ILE A 461 -8.81 -38.13 -32.67
CA ILE A 461 -9.27 -39.48 -33.03
C ILE A 461 -10.11 -40.07 -31.89
N GLY A 462 -9.68 -39.96 -30.64
CA GLY A 462 -10.48 -40.42 -29.50
C GLY A 462 -11.72 -39.56 -29.27
N PHE A 463 -11.65 -38.27 -29.58
CA PHE A 463 -12.82 -37.38 -29.58
C PHE A 463 -13.88 -37.84 -30.60
N ALA A 464 -13.48 -38.29 -31.79
CA ALA A 464 -14.41 -38.84 -32.78
C ALA A 464 -15.23 -40.03 -32.22
N ASN A 465 -14.65 -40.82 -31.32
CA ASN A 465 -15.36 -41.90 -30.62
C ASN A 465 -16.35 -41.41 -29.58
N ALA A 466 -16.01 -40.37 -28.83
CA ALA A 466 -16.93 -39.76 -27.87
C ALA A 466 -18.20 -39.19 -28.54
N VAL A 467 -18.16 -38.88 -29.84
CA VAL A 467 -19.31 -38.43 -30.64
C VAL A 467 -19.95 -39.53 -31.49
N GLY A 468 -19.54 -40.79 -31.31
CA GLY A 468 -20.21 -41.96 -31.92
C GLY A 468 -19.51 -42.61 -33.10
N SER A 469 -18.28 -42.24 -33.44
CA SER A 469 -17.48 -42.94 -34.47
C SER A 469 -16.71 -44.13 -33.90
N ASP A 470 -16.57 -45.20 -34.67
CA ASP A 470 -15.68 -46.30 -34.28
C ASP A 470 -14.22 -45.95 -34.53
N VAL A 471 -13.37 -46.07 -33.49
CA VAL A 471 -11.94 -45.78 -33.57
C VAL A 471 -11.11 -46.80 -32.78
N PRO A 472 -9.79 -46.90 -33.01
CA PRO A 472 -8.94 -47.80 -32.23
C PRO A 472 -8.96 -47.50 -30.73
N MET A 473 -9.03 -48.55 -29.90
CA MET A 473 -9.06 -48.40 -28.42
C MET A 473 -7.89 -47.60 -27.84
N GLY A 474 -6.72 -47.64 -28.48
CA GLY A 474 -5.58 -46.81 -28.08
C GLY A 474 -5.91 -45.31 -28.15
N ALA A 475 -6.64 -44.85 -29.15
CA ALA A 475 -7.06 -43.46 -29.28
C ALA A 475 -8.09 -43.07 -28.21
N VAL A 476 -8.98 -44.00 -27.85
CA VAL A 476 -9.93 -43.81 -26.73
C VAL A 476 -9.17 -43.60 -25.42
N TYR A 477 -8.14 -44.41 -25.15
CA TYR A 477 -7.30 -44.27 -23.95
C TYR A 477 -6.52 -42.95 -23.91
N ILE A 478 -5.99 -42.49 -25.05
CA ILE A 478 -5.33 -41.18 -25.15
C ILE A 478 -6.33 -40.06 -24.84
N TYR A 479 -7.54 -40.13 -25.39
CA TYR A 479 -8.57 -39.12 -25.15
C TYR A 479 -9.07 -39.09 -23.70
N ARG A 480 -9.06 -40.23 -22.98
CA ARG A 480 -9.31 -40.22 -21.53
C ARG A 480 -8.31 -39.37 -20.75
N LEU A 481 -7.09 -39.17 -21.29
CA LEU A 481 -6.04 -38.33 -20.73
C LEU A 481 -5.97 -36.94 -21.43
N ASN A 482 -7.04 -36.50 -22.09
CA ASN A 482 -7.04 -35.36 -23.02
C ASN A 482 -6.34 -34.10 -22.50
N PHE A 483 -6.51 -33.77 -21.21
CA PHE A 483 -5.92 -32.56 -20.64
C PHE A 483 -4.39 -32.65 -20.63
N PHE A 484 -3.83 -33.76 -20.14
CA PHE A 484 -2.38 -33.92 -20.07
C PHE A 484 -1.76 -34.09 -21.46
N THR A 485 -2.37 -34.90 -22.32
CA THR A 485 -1.86 -35.13 -23.68
C THR A 485 -1.89 -33.83 -24.49
N GLY A 486 -2.99 -33.07 -24.42
CA GLY A 486 -3.10 -31.76 -25.06
C GLY A 486 -2.09 -30.75 -24.52
N PHE A 487 -2.01 -30.61 -23.19
CA PHE A 487 -1.09 -29.70 -22.52
C PHE A 487 0.37 -30.01 -22.84
N ILE A 488 0.81 -31.26 -22.63
CA ILE A 488 2.22 -31.66 -22.77
C ILE A 488 2.64 -31.56 -24.24
N VAL A 489 1.83 -32.07 -25.17
CA VAL A 489 2.17 -32.01 -26.61
C VAL A 489 2.26 -30.56 -27.08
N ALA A 490 1.29 -29.70 -26.73
CA ALA A 490 1.32 -28.30 -27.12
C ALA A 490 2.52 -27.57 -26.50
N SER A 491 2.74 -27.75 -25.20
CA SER A 491 3.81 -27.06 -24.47
C SER A 491 5.21 -27.47 -24.93
N CYS A 492 5.45 -28.78 -25.11
CA CYS A 492 6.71 -29.30 -25.64
C CYS A 492 6.94 -28.88 -27.10
N THR A 493 5.90 -28.93 -27.94
CA THR A 493 6.00 -28.50 -29.35
C THR A 493 6.35 -27.03 -29.43
N TYR A 494 5.67 -26.17 -28.65
CA TYR A 494 5.94 -24.75 -28.63
C TYR A 494 7.37 -24.44 -28.16
N ALA A 495 7.82 -25.07 -27.08
CA ALA A 495 9.16 -24.91 -26.56
C ALA A 495 10.24 -25.38 -27.57
N ALA A 496 10.02 -26.51 -28.24
CA ALA A 496 10.91 -27.00 -29.28
C ALA A 496 10.98 -26.05 -30.48
N LEU A 497 9.84 -25.57 -30.97
CA LEU A 497 9.78 -24.60 -32.07
C LEU A 497 10.47 -23.29 -31.71
N CYS A 498 10.30 -22.79 -30.48
CA CYS A 498 10.98 -21.57 -30.03
C CYS A 498 12.49 -21.77 -29.80
N LYS A 499 12.93 -23.00 -29.51
CA LYS A 499 14.35 -23.34 -29.40
C LYS A 499 15.03 -23.46 -30.77
N ILE A 500 14.34 -24.05 -31.75
CA ILE A 500 14.85 -24.20 -33.13
C ILE A 500 14.81 -22.84 -33.85
N TRP A 501 13.70 -22.13 -33.71
CA TRP A 501 13.48 -20.80 -34.28
C TRP A 501 13.14 -19.83 -33.15
N PRO A 502 14.13 -19.11 -32.59
CA PRO A 502 13.91 -18.09 -31.57
C PRO A 502 12.80 -17.11 -31.95
N SER A 503 11.94 -16.76 -31.00
CA SER A 503 10.90 -15.75 -31.22
C SER A 503 11.51 -14.34 -31.29
N PRO A 504 10.88 -13.38 -31.97
CA PRO A 504 11.32 -11.98 -31.98
C PRO A 504 11.25 -11.39 -30.56
N GLY A 505 12.27 -10.63 -30.18
CA GLY A 505 12.40 -10.04 -28.83
C GLY A 505 13.53 -10.67 -28.02
N GLN A 506 14.12 -9.90 -27.12
CA GLN A 506 15.14 -10.37 -26.19
C GLN A 506 14.49 -10.58 -24.82
N TRP A 507 14.64 -11.77 -24.26
CA TRP A 507 14.28 -12.04 -22.87
C TRP A 507 15.41 -12.80 -22.17
N PRO A 508 15.49 -12.72 -20.84
CA PRO A 508 16.59 -13.31 -20.09
C PRO A 508 16.68 -14.83 -20.27
N SER A 509 17.90 -15.34 -20.29
CA SER A 509 18.18 -16.79 -20.25
C SER A 509 17.84 -17.41 -18.89
N GLU A 510 17.85 -16.57 -17.85
CA GLU A 510 17.51 -16.91 -16.47
C GLU A 510 16.10 -16.45 -16.09
N TRP A 511 15.59 -16.96 -14.96
CA TRP A 511 14.27 -16.59 -14.46
C TRP A 511 14.20 -15.09 -14.10
N SER A 512 13.27 -14.36 -14.70
CA SER A 512 13.11 -12.91 -14.48
C SER A 512 11.65 -12.49 -14.53
N GLU A 513 11.14 -11.99 -13.41
CA GLU A 513 9.80 -11.39 -13.32
C GLU A 513 9.96 -9.92 -12.94
N VAL A 514 9.54 -9.00 -13.82
CA VAL A 514 9.81 -7.55 -13.70
C VAL A 514 8.62 -6.73 -13.19
N GLY A 515 7.50 -7.39 -12.87
CA GLY A 515 6.29 -6.70 -12.40
C GLY A 515 5.65 -5.80 -13.47
N SER A 516 4.53 -5.16 -13.12
CA SER A 516 3.77 -4.27 -14.02
C SER A 516 4.06 -2.78 -13.78
N GLU A 517 4.87 -2.49 -12.76
CA GLU A 517 5.14 -1.15 -12.27
C GLU A 517 5.79 -0.29 -13.36
N ALA A 518 6.71 -0.87 -14.15
CA ALA A 518 7.35 -0.18 -15.27
C ALA A 518 6.35 0.30 -16.34
N TYR A 519 5.35 -0.51 -16.68
CA TYR A 519 4.29 -0.12 -17.63
C TYR A 519 3.43 1.03 -17.08
N ILE A 520 3.05 0.95 -15.81
CA ILE A 520 2.20 1.96 -15.15
C ILE A 520 2.96 3.29 -15.05
N GLU A 521 4.23 3.25 -14.64
CA GLU A 521 5.11 4.42 -14.61
C GLU A 521 5.32 5.00 -16.02
N GLY A 522 5.57 4.15 -17.04
CA GLY A 522 5.74 4.56 -18.44
C GLY A 522 4.51 5.24 -19.04
N LYS A 523 3.30 4.69 -18.81
CA LYS A 523 2.04 5.32 -19.27
C LYS A 523 1.71 6.59 -18.49
N ALA A 524 2.02 6.65 -17.20
CA ALA A 524 1.90 7.89 -16.44
C ALA A 524 2.80 8.97 -17.05
N LEU A 525 4.05 8.65 -17.41
CA LEU A 525 4.99 9.53 -18.10
C LEU A 525 4.50 9.99 -19.49
N GLU A 526 3.99 9.08 -20.33
CA GLU A 526 3.39 9.41 -21.63
C GLU A 526 2.18 10.35 -21.50
N ARG A 527 1.27 10.12 -20.54
CA ARG A 527 0.14 11.05 -20.31
C ARG A 527 0.63 12.46 -19.97
N GLY A 528 1.67 12.57 -19.13
CA GLY A 528 2.29 13.86 -18.82
C GLY A 528 3.02 14.50 -20.00
N ALA A 529 3.60 13.70 -20.89
CA ALA A 529 4.22 14.19 -22.13
C ALA A 529 3.18 14.69 -23.14
N ILE A 530 2.03 14.02 -23.25
CA ILE A 530 0.94 14.41 -24.15
C ILE A 530 0.18 15.63 -23.61
N GLU A 531 0.01 15.75 -22.30
CA GLU A 531 -0.52 16.98 -21.70
C GLU A 531 0.41 18.19 -21.95
N MET A 532 1.73 17.97 -22.05
CA MET A 532 2.69 18.98 -22.52
C MET A 532 2.65 19.21 -24.05
N GLU A 533 2.42 18.18 -24.88
CA GLU A 533 2.31 18.30 -26.36
C GLU A 533 0.98 18.93 -26.82
N VAL A 534 -0.15 18.62 -26.19
CA VAL A 534 -1.43 19.28 -26.47
C VAL A 534 -1.37 20.75 -26.04
N GLY A 535 -0.61 21.05 -24.99
CA GLY A 535 -0.25 22.41 -24.60
C GLY A 535 0.64 23.13 -25.63
N SER A 536 1.40 22.40 -26.46
CA SER A 536 2.25 22.97 -27.51
C SER A 536 1.58 23.04 -28.89
N ASP A 537 0.58 22.20 -29.20
CA ASP A 537 -0.23 22.29 -30.43
C ASP A 537 -1.18 23.50 -30.43
N GLN A 538 -1.60 23.98 -29.25
CA GLN A 538 -2.24 25.30 -29.12
C GLN A 538 -1.27 26.46 -29.35
N LEU A 539 0.04 26.23 -29.24
CA LEU A 539 1.11 27.17 -29.62
C LEU A 539 1.58 26.98 -31.08
N ALA A 540 1.21 25.88 -31.74
CA ALA A 540 1.60 25.57 -33.13
C ALA A 540 0.66 26.19 -34.18
N TYR A 541 -0.50 26.73 -33.78
CA TYR A 541 -1.27 27.65 -34.64
C TYR A 541 -0.62 29.05 -34.74
N ASP A 542 0.48 29.27 -34.01
CA ASP A 542 1.11 30.58 -33.91
C ASP A 542 2.64 30.47 -33.84
N LYS A 543 3.25 29.75 -34.79
CA LYS A 543 4.69 29.91 -35.15
C LYS A 543 5.07 29.13 -36.41
N LYS A 544 4.75 29.72 -37.57
CA LYS A 544 5.69 29.67 -38.71
C LYS A 544 6.85 30.60 -38.37
N GLY A 545 8.01 30.03 -38.10
CA GLY A 545 9.26 30.79 -38.00
C GLY A 545 10.10 30.39 -36.79
N PHE A 546 10.77 29.25 -36.86
CA PHE A 546 12.23 29.20 -36.95
C PHE A 546 12.66 27.73 -36.84
N THR A 547 13.20 27.24 -37.95
CA THR A 547 13.92 25.99 -38.07
C THR A 547 15.27 26.05 -37.35
N GLU A 548 15.77 24.84 -37.05
CA GLU A 548 17.18 24.46 -36.98
C GLU A 548 18.01 24.90 -35.76
N ALA A 549 18.31 23.95 -34.87
CA ALA A 549 19.68 23.45 -34.72
C ALA A 549 19.72 22.22 -33.79
N ALA A 550 20.42 21.18 -34.27
CA ALA A 550 21.05 20.07 -33.52
C ALA A 550 20.11 19.08 -32.77
N ARG A 551 19.90 17.81 -33.15
CA ARG A 551 20.77 16.79 -33.81
C ARG A 551 22.16 16.76 -33.15
N GLU A 552 22.56 15.77 -32.36
CA GLU A 552 22.66 14.32 -32.59
C GLU A 552 23.12 13.63 -31.27
N ARG A 553 22.58 12.44 -30.93
CA ARG A 553 23.29 11.12 -30.81
C ARG A 553 24.21 10.97 -29.57
N GLU A 554 24.44 9.82 -28.93
CA GLU A 554 24.13 8.39 -29.13
C GLU A 554 24.59 7.62 -27.84
N GLN A 555 23.93 6.49 -27.52
CA GLN A 555 24.47 5.14 -27.20
C GLN A 555 25.74 4.98 -26.31
N SER A 556 25.98 3.96 -25.47
CA SER A 556 25.33 2.69 -25.09
C SER A 556 26.26 1.96 -24.07
N GLU A 557 25.67 1.17 -23.16
CA GLU A 557 26.15 -0.13 -22.61
C GLU A 557 27.19 -0.29 -21.45
N GLU A 558 26.83 -1.25 -20.58
CA GLU A 558 27.41 -1.87 -19.35
C GLU A 558 28.20 -3.18 -19.70
N PRO A 559 28.60 -4.18 -18.85
CA PRO A 559 28.77 -4.35 -17.38
C PRO A 559 29.96 -5.29 -16.88
N ALA A 560 30.04 -5.52 -15.54
CA ALA A 560 30.10 -6.83 -14.81
C ALA A 560 31.35 -7.38 -14.01
N ILE A 561 31.00 -8.08 -12.89
CA ILE A 561 31.53 -9.31 -12.17
C ILE A 561 32.39 -9.27 -10.87
N TYR A 562 31.73 -9.48 -9.69
CA TYR A 562 31.97 -10.24 -8.40
C TYR A 562 33.41 -10.60 -7.85
N GLU A 563 33.84 -10.51 -6.56
CA GLU A 563 33.24 -10.86 -5.23
C GLU A 563 34.15 -10.55 -3.97
N ASN A 564 33.55 -10.45 -2.77
CA ASN A 564 33.97 -10.76 -1.35
C ASN A 564 35.28 -10.24 -0.66
N LEU A 565 35.14 -9.37 0.37
CA LEU A 565 36.03 -9.32 1.56
C LEU A 565 35.39 -8.65 2.81
N GLU A 566 35.15 -9.48 3.83
CA GLU A 566 35.41 -9.20 5.26
C GLU A 566 34.55 -8.19 6.05
N TYR A 567 33.44 -8.74 6.54
CA TYR A 567 33.10 -9.07 7.95
C TYR A 567 34.15 -8.94 9.09
N LYS A 568 35.29 -8.27 8.91
CA LYS A 568 36.42 -8.20 9.87
C LYS A 568 36.60 -6.82 10.49
N ILE A 569 35.95 -5.80 9.93
CA ILE A 569 36.08 -4.39 10.35
C ILE A 569 35.22 -4.06 11.59
N LEU A 570 34.17 -4.85 11.88
CA LEU A 570 33.13 -4.51 12.86
C LEU A 570 33.53 -4.63 14.35
N ARG A 571 34.77 -5.02 14.68
CA ARG A 571 35.24 -5.11 16.06
C ARG A 571 36.26 -4.05 16.48
N LEU A 572 36.76 -3.24 15.55
CA LEU A 572 37.82 -2.26 15.85
C LEU A 572 37.30 -0.83 16.05
N THR A 573 36.02 -0.56 15.77
CA THR A 573 35.49 0.81 15.70
C THR A 573 34.90 1.33 17.02
N GLU A 574 34.75 0.48 18.05
CA GLU A 574 34.02 0.83 19.28
C GLU A 574 34.85 1.62 20.31
N SER A 575 36.18 1.74 20.16
CA SER A 575 37.04 2.45 21.13
C SER A 575 37.51 3.85 20.71
N ALA A 576 37.10 4.35 19.53
CA ALA A 576 37.65 5.58 18.95
C ALA A 576 36.71 6.79 18.91
N LEU A 577 35.53 6.76 19.56
CA LEU A 577 34.59 7.89 19.55
C LEU A 577 34.41 8.58 20.92
N ASN A 578 34.60 9.90 20.91
CA ASN A 578 34.16 10.95 21.85
C ASN A 578 35.15 11.49 22.87
N ARG A 579 35.53 12.78 22.73
CA ARG A 579 35.56 13.78 23.84
C ARG A 579 35.29 15.19 23.32
N ASN A 580 34.28 15.88 23.87
CA ASN A 580 34.02 17.31 23.59
C ASN A 580 33.52 18.14 24.82
N TYR A 581 33.59 17.63 26.05
CA TYR A 581 33.39 18.42 27.30
C TYR A 581 33.98 17.68 28.51
N ASP A 582 34.32 18.43 29.57
CA ASP A 582 34.96 17.88 30.78
C ASP A 582 33.96 17.44 31.86
N TYR A 583 32.93 18.25 32.13
CA TYR A 583 31.91 17.97 33.15
C TYR A 583 30.50 18.24 32.64
N LEU A 584 29.52 17.48 33.13
CA LEU A 584 28.09 17.64 32.84
C LEU A 584 27.36 17.92 34.16
N ILE A 585 26.66 19.06 34.25
CA ILE A 585 25.96 19.47 35.47
C ILE A 585 24.47 19.67 35.17
N LYS A 586 23.60 19.04 35.96
CA LYS A 586 22.14 19.16 35.85
C LYS A 586 21.59 20.17 36.87
N LEU A 587 20.97 21.25 36.39
CA LEU A 587 20.35 22.31 37.19
C LEU A 587 18.81 22.33 37.02
N LEU A 588 18.07 22.63 38.08
CA LEU A 588 16.61 22.70 38.08
C LEU A 588 16.13 24.05 38.63
N LEU A 589 15.26 24.76 37.90
CA LEU A 589 14.61 25.98 38.38
C LEU A 589 13.22 25.66 38.94
N ILE A 590 12.94 26.14 40.15
CA ILE A 590 11.66 25.95 40.84
C ILE A 590 11.19 27.25 41.52
N GLY A 591 9.88 27.38 41.69
CA GLY A 591 9.22 28.58 42.22
C GLY A 591 7.84 28.76 41.60
N ASP A 592 7.06 29.73 42.10
CA ASP A 592 5.67 29.93 41.68
C ASP A 592 5.54 30.33 40.20
N SER A 593 4.33 30.18 39.66
CA SER A 593 4.00 30.66 38.32
C SER A 593 4.04 32.18 38.31
N GLY A 594 4.68 32.79 37.31
CA GLY A 594 4.75 34.26 37.22
C GLY A 594 6.02 34.92 37.75
N VAL A 595 6.84 34.18 38.50
CA VAL A 595 8.06 34.74 39.10
C VAL A 595 9.19 35.01 38.10
N GLY A 596 9.07 34.49 36.87
CA GLY A 596 10.00 34.77 35.77
C GLY A 596 11.14 33.76 35.60
N LYS A 597 10.95 32.50 36.03
CA LYS A 597 11.94 31.40 35.83
C LYS A 597 12.33 31.20 34.36
N SER A 598 11.33 31.08 33.47
CA SER A 598 11.56 30.94 32.03
C SER A 598 12.23 32.18 31.44
N CYS A 599 11.94 33.37 31.97
CA CYS A 599 12.59 34.60 31.54
C CYS A 599 14.06 34.65 31.97
N LEU A 600 14.39 34.19 33.18
CA LEU A 600 15.77 34.05 33.63
C LEU A 600 16.53 33.02 32.78
N LEU A 601 15.92 31.88 32.45
CA LEU A 601 16.53 30.87 31.60
C LEU A 601 16.74 31.38 30.16
N LEU A 602 15.74 32.02 29.56
CA LEU A 602 15.85 32.61 28.22
C LEU A 602 16.92 33.69 28.19
N ARG A 603 16.97 34.55 29.22
CA ARG A 603 18.00 35.58 29.32
C ARG A 603 19.38 34.95 29.45
N PHE A 604 19.54 33.95 30.31
CA PHE A 604 20.80 33.25 30.47
C PHE A 604 21.22 32.46 29.22
N SER A 605 20.31 31.87 28.45
CA SER A 605 20.69 30.98 27.34
C SER A 605 20.79 31.68 25.99
N GLU A 606 19.97 32.72 25.76
CA GLU A 606 19.77 33.34 24.44
C GLU A 606 19.95 34.88 24.47
N ASP A 607 20.35 35.45 25.62
CA ASP A 607 20.41 36.90 25.89
C ASP A 607 19.16 37.66 25.43
N SER A 608 18.00 37.04 25.62
CA SER A 608 16.71 37.56 25.18
C SER A 608 15.70 37.62 26.32
N PHE A 609 14.87 38.66 26.35
CA PHE A 609 13.80 38.83 27.32
C PHE A 609 12.49 39.16 26.61
N THR A 610 11.41 38.52 27.06
CA THR A 610 10.06 38.79 26.56
C THR A 610 9.16 39.23 27.72
N PRO A 611 8.56 40.43 27.66
CA PRO A 611 7.69 40.95 28.72
C PRO A 611 6.31 40.27 28.75
N SER A 612 5.93 39.57 27.69
CA SER A 612 4.67 38.84 27.59
C SER A 612 4.68 37.66 28.56
N PHE A 613 3.95 37.78 29.67
CA PHE A 613 3.77 36.67 30.59
C PHE A 613 2.96 35.56 29.92
N ILE A 614 3.65 34.48 29.57
CA ILE A 614 3.05 33.24 29.11
C ILE A 614 3.34 32.20 30.18
N THR A 615 2.30 31.62 30.78
CA THR A 615 2.46 30.55 31.76
C THR A 615 3.12 29.34 31.09
N THR A 616 4.24 28.87 31.64
CA THR A 616 4.95 27.69 31.13
C THR A 616 4.08 26.45 31.31
N ILE A 617 3.54 25.93 30.20
CA ILE A 617 2.77 24.69 30.17
C ILE A 617 3.79 23.55 30.01
N GLY A 618 4.21 22.96 31.14
CA GLY A 618 5.19 21.85 31.18
C GLY A 618 6.60 22.27 31.60
N ILE A 619 7.60 21.43 31.30
CA ILE A 619 9.00 21.62 31.70
C ILE A 619 9.85 21.86 30.45
N ASP A 620 10.57 22.99 30.40
CA ASP A 620 11.48 23.35 29.31
C ASP A 620 12.92 22.93 29.64
N PHE A 621 13.70 22.57 28.61
CA PHE A 621 15.04 22.04 28.76
C PHE A 621 16.03 22.74 27.83
N LYS A 622 17.04 23.38 28.43
CA LYS A 622 18.10 24.07 27.70
C LYS A 622 19.45 23.49 28.08
N ILE A 623 20.35 23.47 27.10
CA ILE A 623 21.75 23.12 27.31
C ILE A 623 22.62 24.32 26.98
N ARG A 624 23.43 24.76 27.92
CA ARG A 624 24.47 25.78 27.69
C ARG A 624 25.81 25.21 28.12
N THR A 625 26.77 25.15 27.21
CA THR A 625 28.17 24.84 27.58
C THR A 625 28.83 26.14 27.99
N ILE A 626 29.35 26.16 29.21
CA ILE A 626 30.05 27.32 29.78
C ILE A 626 31.48 26.91 30.10
N GLU A 627 32.38 27.87 30.08
CA GLU A 627 33.77 27.65 30.47
C GLU A 627 33.99 28.25 31.86
N LEU A 628 34.30 27.40 32.84
CA LEU A 628 34.57 27.80 34.22
C LEU A 628 35.93 27.23 34.63
N ASP A 629 36.84 28.08 35.08
CA ASP A 629 38.24 27.78 35.45
C ASP A 629 38.93 26.84 34.45
N GLY A 630 38.89 27.19 33.15
CA GLY A 630 39.56 26.44 32.06
C GLY A 630 38.96 25.06 31.74
N LYS A 631 37.78 24.73 32.28
CA LYS A 631 37.06 23.48 32.02
C LYS A 631 35.75 23.75 31.32
N LYS A 632 35.44 22.97 30.27
CA LYS A 632 34.19 23.08 29.53
C LYS A 632 33.11 22.29 30.24
N ILE A 633 32.20 23.01 30.89
CA ILE A 633 31.09 22.46 31.66
C ILE A 633 29.81 22.59 30.85
N LYS A 634 29.19 21.46 30.57
CA LYS A 634 27.89 21.42 29.90
C LYS A 634 26.80 21.50 30.96
N LEU A 635 26.12 22.65 31.07
CA LEU A 635 24.97 22.84 31.95
C LEU A 635 23.70 22.35 31.26
N GLN A 636 22.98 21.47 31.94
CA GLN A 636 21.66 20.95 31.58
C GLN A 636 20.63 21.58 32.49
N ILE A 637 19.91 22.59 32.01
CA ILE A 637 19.04 23.43 32.83
C ILE A 637 17.58 23.10 32.52
N TRP A 638 16.84 22.74 33.56
CA TRP A 638 15.44 22.33 33.50
C TRP A 638 14.57 23.41 34.15
N ASP A 639 13.72 24.07 33.37
CA ASP A 639 12.78 25.09 33.85
C ASP A 639 11.39 24.49 34.04
N THR A 640 10.82 24.65 35.24
CA THR A 640 9.60 23.96 35.64
C THR A 640 8.36 24.85 35.61
N ALA A 641 7.21 24.27 35.25
CA ALA A 641 5.92 24.92 35.37
C ALA A 641 5.64 25.27 36.84
N GLY A 642 5.38 26.55 37.12
CA GLY A 642 5.13 27.04 38.47
C GLY A 642 3.68 26.85 38.98
N GLN A 643 2.85 26.06 38.31
CA GLN A 643 1.48 25.81 38.76
C GLN A 643 1.45 24.76 39.86
N GLU A 644 0.89 25.14 41.01
CA GLU A 644 0.71 24.35 42.22
C GLU A 644 -0.07 23.03 42.01
N ARG A 645 -0.86 22.93 40.93
CA ARG A 645 -1.64 21.75 40.56
C ARG A 645 -0.84 20.62 39.87
N PHE A 646 0.41 20.88 39.44
CA PHE A 646 1.27 19.90 38.77
C PHE A 646 2.45 19.41 39.62
N ARG A 647 2.42 19.63 40.94
CA ARG A 647 3.49 19.26 41.89
C ARG A 647 3.96 17.80 41.77
N THR A 648 3.07 16.86 41.43
CA THR A 648 3.39 15.44 41.24
C THR A 648 4.29 15.15 40.03
N ILE A 649 4.30 16.03 39.01
CA ILE A 649 5.15 15.88 37.82
C ILE A 649 6.57 16.35 38.14
N THR A 650 6.72 17.37 39.01
CA THR A 650 8.02 17.94 39.38
C THR A 650 8.87 16.98 40.22
N THR A 651 8.26 16.12 41.05
CA THR A 651 8.98 15.17 41.94
C THR A 651 9.97 14.27 41.18
N ALA A 652 9.62 13.82 39.97
CA ALA A 652 10.48 12.99 39.12
C ALA A 652 11.76 13.71 38.66
N TYR A 653 11.77 15.04 38.60
CA TYR A 653 12.89 15.83 38.06
C TYR A 653 13.93 16.20 39.11
N TYR A 654 13.58 16.16 40.40
CA TYR A 654 14.55 16.32 41.50
C TYR A 654 15.61 15.20 41.51
N ARG A 655 15.27 14.01 41.00
CA ARG A 655 16.20 12.88 40.94
C ARG A 655 17.37 13.17 40.00
N GLY A 656 18.58 13.13 40.57
CA GLY A 656 19.83 13.42 39.87
C GLY A 656 20.01 14.90 39.50
N ALA A 657 19.18 15.83 39.99
CA ALA A 657 19.51 17.25 39.95
C ALA A 657 20.75 17.48 40.83
N MET A 658 21.72 18.24 40.33
CA MET A 658 22.98 18.52 41.03
C MET A 658 22.97 19.91 41.67
N GLY A 659 22.19 20.82 41.08
CA GLY A 659 21.90 22.15 41.62
C GLY A 659 20.44 22.55 41.43
N ILE A 660 19.91 23.32 42.37
CA ILE A 660 18.52 23.82 42.32
C ILE A 660 18.50 25.33 42.55
N LEU A 661 17.78 26.04 41.68
CA LEU A 661 17.56 27.49 41.77
C LEU A 661 16.11 27.74 42.21
N LEU A 662 15.95 28.30 43.40
CA LEU A 662 14.66 28.70 43.98
C LEU A 662 14.38 30.15 43.62
N VAL A 663 13.32 30.43 42.87
CA VAL A 663 13.03 31.77 42.35
C VAL A 663 11.71 32.30 42.90
N TYR A 664 11.73 33.52 43.45
CA TYR A 664 10.53 34.30 43.77
C TYR A 664 10.57 35.67 43.10
N ASP A 665 9.44 36.38 43.13
CA ASP A 665 9.30 37.74 42.59
C ASP A 665 9.30 38.76 43.74
N VAL A 666 10.20 39.74 43.68
CA VAL A 666 10.32 40.78 44.74
C VAL A 666 9.09 41.70 44.83
N THR A 667 8.25 41.69 43.79
CA THR A 667 6.98 42.44 43.74
C THR A 667 5.77 41.63 44.20
N ASP A 668 5.96 40.34 44.55
CA ASP A 668 4.89 39.45 45.01
C ASP A 668 5.27 38.71 46.31
N GLU A 669 4.77 39.23 47.43
CA GLU A 669 4.96 38.69 48.79
C GLU A 669 4.46 37.25 48.94
N ARG A 670 3.45 36.85 48.16
CA ARG A 670 2.94 35.47 48.20
C ARG A 670 3.95 34.50 47.62
N SER A 671 4.60 34.87 46.52
CA SER A 671 5.63 34.05 45.88
C SER A 671 6.83 33.84 46.82
N PHE A 672 7.17 34.85 47.62
CA PHE A 672 8.21 34.79 48.65
C PHE A 672 7.82 33.87 49.81
N SER A 673 6.59 34.01 50.32
CA SER A 673 6.06 33.16 51.40
C SER A 673 6.05 31.67 51.04
N ASN A 674 5.77 31.36 49.77
CA ASN A 674 5.72 29.99 49.25
C ASN A 674 7.10 29.33 49.08
N ILE A 675 8.21 30.08 49.16
CA ILE A 675 9.57 29.53 49.06
C ILE A 675 9.83 28.48 50.14
N ARG A 676 9.31 28.67 51.37
CA ARG A 676 9.48 27.67 52.44
C ARG A 676 8.88 26.32 52.04
N THR A 677 7.72 26.32 51.39
CA THR A 677 7.09 25.09 50.88
C THR A 677 7.88 24.47 49.72
N TRP A 678 8.41 25.28 48.80
CA TRP A 678 9.27 24.78 47.72
C TRP A 678 10.58 24.19 48.25
N PHE A 679 11.14 24.80 49.30
CA PHE A 679 12.33 24.29 49.96
C PHE A 679 12.08 22.95 50.66
N SER A 680 10.99 22.80 51.41
CA SER A 680 10.62 21.50 52.00
C SER A 680 10.44 20.41 50.96
N ASN A 681 9.86 20.73 49.78
CA ASN A 681 9.71 19.77 48.68
C ASN A 681 11.05 19.34 48.09
N VAL A 682 12.04 20.25 48.05
CA VAL A 682 13.42 19.93 47.63
C VAL A 682 14.05 18.97 48.62
N GLU A 683 13.99 19.26 49.92
CA GLU A 683 14.59 18.40 50.95
C GLU A 683 13.99 16.99 50.94
N GLN A 684 12.69 16.87 50.64
CA GLN A 684 12.01 15.58 50.64
C GLN A 684 12.33 14.71 49.41
N HIS A 685 12.65 15.30 48.25
CA HIS A 685 12.70 14.57 46.97
C HIS A 685 14.04 14.68 46.21
N ALA A 686 14.89 15.65 46.52
CA ALA A 686 16.20 15.79 45.90
C ALA A 686 17.25 14.91 46.61
N SER A 687 18.34 14.60 45.91
CA SER A 687 19.44 13.82 46.49
C SER A 687 20.15 14.59 47.60
N GLU A 688 20.66 13.90 48.62
CA GLU A 688 21.43 14.55 49.70
C GLU A 688 22.65 15.29 49.13
N GLY A 689 22.88 16.50 49.64
CA GLY A 689 24.00 17.36 49.24
C GLY A 689 23.79 18.16 47.95
N VAL A 690 22.59 18.21 47.35
CA VAL A 690 22.31 19.08 46.19
C VAL A 690 22.52 20.56 46.56
N ASN A 691 23.31 21.27 45.74
CA ASN A 691 23.59 22.69 45.95
C ASN A 691 22.34 23.52 45.62
N LYS A 692 22.04 24.54 46.43
CA LYS A 692 20.81 25.33 46.32
C LYS A 692 21.14 26.81 46.39
N ILE A 693 20.42 27.63 45.62
CA ILE A 693 20.51 29.10 45.66
C ILE A 693 19.12 29.72 45.60
N LEU A 694 18.89 30.77 46.38
CA LEU A 694 17.68 31.57 46.38
C LEU A 694 17.84 32.81 45.50
N ILE A 695 16.86 33.07 44.64
CA ILE A 695 16.87 34.17 43.67
C ILE A 695 15.63 35.04 43.84
N GLY A 696 15.84 36.31 44.17
CA GLY A 696 14.80 37.36 44.10
C GLY A 696 14.79 37.99 42.71
N ASN A 697 13.82 37.66 41.87
CA ASN A 697 13.75 38.15 40.49
C ASN A 697 12.90 39.43 40.37
N LYS A 698 13.14 40.21 39.32
CA LYS A 698 12.50 41.52 39.01
C LYS A 698 12.94 42.66 39.93
N CYS A 699 14.20 42.64 40.38
CA CYS A 699 14.78 43.74 41.16
C CYS A 699 14.85 45.08 40.40
N ASP A 700 14.59 45.09 39.10
CA ASP A 700 14.47 46.32 38.30
C ASP A 700 13.18 47.13 38.59
N TRP A 701 12.24 46.60 39.39
CA TRP A 701 10.93 47.22 39.61
C TRP A 701 10.72 47.76 41.03
N GLU A 702 11.62 48.65 41.45
CA GLU A 702 11.71 49.18 42.81
C GLU A 702 10.42 49.85 43.31
N GLU A 703 9.68 50.54 42.43
CA GLU A 703 8.42 51.21 42.77
C GLU A 703 7.30 50.25 43.21
N LYS A 704 7.38 48.97 42.84
CA LYS A 704 6.40 47.93 43.19
C LYS A 704 6.99 46.86 44.11
N ARG A 705 8.18 47.10 44.66
CA ARG A 705 8.84 46.17 45.57
C ARG A 705 8.02 46.04 46.85
N VAL A 706 7.73 44.80 47.23
CA VAL A 706 7.06 44.46 48.49
C VAL A 706 7.93 43.58 49.40
N VAL A 707 8.97 42.94 48.85
CA VAL A 707 9.99 42.19 49.60
C VAL A 707 11.33 42.91 49.50
N SER A 708 11.89 43.32 50.65
CA SER A 708 13.19 43.98 50.70
C SER A 708 14.33 42.97 50.51
N GLU A 709 15.48 43.44 50.01
CA GLU A 709 16.66 42.60 49.84
C GLU A 709 17.12 41.97 51.18
N GLU A 710 16.97 42.72 52.28
CA GLU A 710 17.27 42.28 53.64
C GLU A 710 16.36 41.11 54.07
N GLN A 711 15.08 41.13 53.71
CA GLN A 711 14.15 40.03 53.97
C GLN A 711 14.54 38.78 53.16
N GLY A 712 14.91 38.95 51.87
CA GLY A 712 15.41 37.86 51.03
C GLY A 712 16.69 37.22 51.59
N ARG A 713 17.61 38.04 52.07
CA ARG A 713 18.88 37.61 52.67
C ARG A 713 18.69 36.95 54.03
N ALA A 714 17.75 37.44 54.84
CA ALA A 714 17.36 36.82 56.11
C ALA A 714 16.77 35.43 55.90
N LEU A 715 15.87 35.25 54.91
CA LEU A 715 15.28 33.95 54.58
C LEU A 715 16.33 32.96 54.04
N ALA A 716 17.25 33.41 53.20
CA ALA A 716 18.33 32.55 52.72
C ALA A 716 19.28 32.11 53.86
N SER A 717 19.52 32.99 54.82
CA SER A 717 20.32 32.71 56.03
C SER A 717 19.59 31.74 56.97
N GLU A 718 18.26 31.88 57.11
CA GLU A 718 17.39 30.93 57.83
C GLU A 718 17.45 29.53 57.20
N LEU A 719 17.47 29.44 55.86
CA LEU A 719 17.48 28.19 55.10
C LEU A 719 18.89 27.64 54.82
N GLY A 720 19.95 28.37 55.17
CA GLY A 720 21.35 27.96 54.96
C GLY A 720 21.79 27.87 53.49
N ILE A 721 21.24 28.71 52.59
CA ILE A 721 21.53 28.70 51.15
C ILE A 721 22.01 30.08 50.65
N GLY A 722 22.68 30.13 49.49
CA GLY A 722 23.13 31.40 48.90
C GLY A 722 21.97 32.27 48.40
N PHE A 723 22.15 33.60 48.32
CA PHE A 723 21.13 34.55 47.86
C PHE A 723 21.67 35.54 46.82
N VAL A 724 20.89 35.76 45.74
CA VAL A 724 21.18 36.75 44.69
C VAL A 724 19.87 37.40 44.23
N GLU A 725 19.83 38.73 44.11
CA GLU A 725 18.75 39.41 43.36
C GLU A 725 19.13 39.57 41.89
N ALA A 726 18.20 39.26 41.00
CA ALA A 726 18.40 39.27 39.56
C ALA A 726 17.25 39.96 38.82
N SER A 727 17.54 40.49 37.63
CA SER A 727 16.52 40.93 36.68
C SER A 727 16.73 40.29 35.32
N ALA A 728 15.81 39.40 34.95
CA ALA A 728 15.74 38.87 33.59
C ALA A 728 15.52 39.97 32.53
N LYS A 729 14.86 41.08 32.90
CA LYS A 729 14.52 42.16 31.96
C LYS A 729 15.73 42.99 31.61
N THR A 730 16.44 43.51 32.62
CA THR A 730 17.62 44.37 32.44
C THR A 730 18.94 43.60 32.40
N ASN A 731 18.87 42.27 32.49
CA ASN A 731 20.02 41.35 32.51
C ASN A 731 20.99 41.58 33.69
N VAL A 732 20.46 41.96 34.85
CA VAL A 732 21.26 42.16 36.07
C VAL A 732 21.38 40.84 36.82
N ASN A 733 22.61 40.45 37.18
CA ASN A 733 22.97 39.26 37.98
C ASN A 733 22.42 37.91 37.49
N VAL A 734 21.93 37.82 36.24
CA VAL A 734 21.38 36.58 35.69
C VAL A 734 22.49 35.54 35.51
N GLU A 735 23.61 35.90 34.89
CA GLU A 735 24.73 34.94 34.70
C GLU A 735 25.37 34.54 36.03
N GLU A 736 25.53 35.48 36.96
CA GLU A 736 26.13 35.21 38.26
C GLU A 736 25.31 34.18 39.07
N ALA A 737 23.98 34.22 38.98
CA ALA A 737 23.12 33.26 39.67
C ALA A 737 23.32 31.81 39.17
N PHE A 738 23.57 31.60 37.87
CA PHE A 738 23.83 30.26 37.32
C PHE A 738 25.30 29.84 37.46
N PHE A 739 26.25 30.78 37.34
CA PHE A 739 27.68 30.49 37.42
C PHE A 739 28.14 30.22 38.85
N SER A 740 27.65 30.96 39.85
CA SER A 740 27.94 30.72 41.27
C SER A 740 27.56 29.30 41.67
N LEU A 741 26.33 28.88 41.36
CA LEU A 741 25.84 27.54 41.64
C LEU A 741 26.63 26.45 40.89
N ALA A 742 26.95 26.67 39.61
CA ALA A 742 27.76 25.74 38.82
C ALA A 742 29.20 25.60 39.37
N ARG A 743 29.79 26.69 39.88
CA ARG A 743 31.11 26.71 40.51
C ARG A 743 31.12 25.89 41.80
N ASP A 744 30.11 26.04 42.64
CA ASP A 744 29.99 25.29 43.91
C ASP A 744 29.81 23.79 43.66
N ILE A 745 29.03 23.41 42.64
CA ILE A 745 28.86 22.00 42.25
C ILE A 745 30.17 21.44 41.68
N LYS A 746 30.85 22.20 40.81
CA LYS A 746 32.14 21.80 40.24
C LYS A 746 33.17 21.54 41.34
N LYS A 747 33.26 22.43 42.33
CA LYS A 747 34.18 22.28 43.47
C LYS A 747 33.92 20.97 44.22
N ARG A 748 32.64 20.69 44.54
CA ARG A 748 32.24 19.42 45.17
C ARG A 748 32.59 18.19 44.31
N LEU A 749 32.38 18.23 43.00
CA LEU A 749 32.71 17.13 42.09
C LEU A 749 34.22 16.85 42.03
N ILE A 750 35.05 17.89 42.11
CA ILE A 750 36.51 17.76 42.13
C ILE A 750 36.98 17.20 43.48
N ASP A 751 36.42 17.69 44.59
CA ASP A 751 36.73 17.19 45.94
C ASP A 751 36.33 15.71 46.11
N SER A 752 35.22 15.30 45.50
CA SER A 752 34.76 13.90 45.47
C SER A 752 35.67 13.00 44.59
N ALA A 753 36.19 13.54 43.48
CA ALA A 753 37.05 12.81 42.55
C ALA A 753 38.50 12.65 43.05
N GLN A 754 38.97 13.51 43.96
CA GLN A 754 40.29 13.37 44.60
C GLN A 754 40.32 12.30 45.71
N GLN A 755 39.17 11.81 46.18
CA GLN A 755 39.10 10.68 47.13
C GLN A 755 39.14 9.29 46.45
N GLU A 756 38.98 9.20 45.13
CA GLU A 756 38.79 7.92 44.41
C GLU A 756 39.85 7.60 43.32
N ALA A 757 41.08 8.13 43.42
CA ALA A 757 42.22 7.65 42.59
C ALA A 757 43.29 6.95 43.46
N PRO A 758 43.78 5.76 43.07
CA PRO A 758 44.52 4.85 43.94
C PRO A 758 46.02 5.20 44.02
N GLY A 759 46.47 5.58 45.21
CA GLY A 759 47.90 5.58 45.56
C GLY A 759 48.40 4.14 45.76
N GLY A 760 49.50 3.80 45.09
CA GLY A 760 50.06 2.46 45.01
C GLY A 760 50.67 1.90 46.29
N ASP A 761 50.96 0.60 46.18
CA ASP A 761 51.80 -0.26 47.03
C ASP A 761 51.59 -0.25 48.54
N LYS A 762 51.07 -1.38 49.06
CA LYS A 762 51.84 -2.30 49.92
C LYS A 762 51.03 -3.54 50.33
N ASN A 763 51.60 -4.70 50.01
CA ASN A 763 51.69 -5.95 50.77
C ASN A 763 50.80 -6.18 52.03
N VAL A 764 50.13 -7.34 52.00
CA VAL A 764 50.10 -8.38 53.07
C VAL A 764 49.27 -8.10 54.34
N LYS A 765 48.19 -8.88 54.60
CA LYS A 765 48.15 -10.08 55.49
C LYS A 765 46.70 -10.57 55.75
N LEU A 766 46.56 -11.88 55.91
CA LEU A 766 45.37 -12.57 56.45
C LEU A 766 45.07 -12.17 57.90
N GLY A 767 43.81 -12.30 58.31
CA GLY A 767 43.48 -12.80 59.66
C GLY A 767 42.23 -12.24 60.35
N ASN A 768 41.24 -13.13 60.53
CA ASN A 768 40.36 -13.31 61.70
C ASN A 768 39.41 -12.23 62.20
N GLY A 769 38.18 -12.68 62.55
CA GLY A 769 37.50 -12.19 63.76
C GLY A 769 35.99 -12.04 63.63
N ALA A 770 35.27 -12.90 64.34
CA ALA A 770 33.82 -12.95 64.49
C ALA A 770 33.22 -11.75 65.26
N GLY A 771 31.88 -11.59 65.20
CA GLY A 771 31.15 -10.98 66.31
C GLY A 771 29.84 -10.25 66.00
N GLU A 772 28.73 -10.98 66.22
CA GLU A 772 27.50 -10.53 66.93
C GLU A 772 26.34 -9.73 66.27
N LYS A 773 25.23 -10.49 66.16
CA LYS A 773 23.86 -10.30 66.74
C LYS A 773 22.87 -9.22 66.21
N LYS A 774 21.73 -9.76 65.70
CA LYS A 774 20.30 -9.66 66.15
C LYS A 774 19.69 -8.24 66.35
N MET A 775 18.41 -7.94 66.09
CA MET A 775 17.16 -8.72 65.94
C MET A 775 15.99 -7.81 65.44
N ALA A 776 14.88 -8.48 65.06
CA ALA A 776 13.46 -8.07 65.15
C ALA A 776 12.86 -7.17 64.04
N GLY A 777 12.06 -7.75 63.13
CA GLY A 777 10.65 -8.15 63.34
C GLY A 777 9.62 -7.03 63.52
N ASP A 778 8.61 -6.97 62.65
CA ASP A 778 7.19 -7.04 63.03
C ASP A 778 6.24 -7.24 61.82
N GLU A 779 5.30 -8.16 61.99
CA GLU A 779 4.11 -8.40 61.17
C GLU A 779 2.96 -7.50 61.62
N VAL A 780 2.04 -7.15 60.70
CA VAL A 780 0.62 -6.90 61.04
C VAL A 780 -0.27 -7.45 59.92
N SER A 781 -1.22 -8.30 60.31
CA SER A 781 -2.38 -8.76 59.52
C SER A 781 -3.68 -8.15 60.04
N CYS A 782 -4.69 -8.02 59.18
CA CYS A 782 -6.17 -8.01 59.41
C CYS A 782 -6.79 -7.95 57.99
N GLY A 783 -7.81 -8.67 57.52
CA GLY A 783 -8.97 -9.35 58.11
C GLY A 783 -10.26 -8.74 57.52
N GLY A 784 -11.16 -9.53 56.89
CA GLY A 784 -12.58 -9.15 56.68
C GLY A 784 -13.22 -9.29 55.28
N GLU A 785 -13.78 -10.47 55.01
CA GLU A 785 -15.13 -10.86 54.51
C GLU A 785 -16.04 -10.03 53.54
N GLU A 786 -16.65 -10.83 52.64
CA GLU A 786 -18.07 -10.89 52.17
C GLU A 786 -18.59 -10.31 50.82
N ASN A 787 -18.95 -11.28 49.94
CA ASN A 787 -20.24 -11.51 49.25
C ASN A 787 -20.58 -11.03 47.80
N ALA A 788 -20.77 -12.07 46.96
CA ALA A 788 -21.88 -12.36 46.03
C ALA A 788 -21.92 -11.78 44.59
N SER A 789 -21.67 -12.63 43.57
CA SER A 789 -22.70 -13.35 42.77
C SER A 789 -22.30 -13.67 41.31
N GLY A 790 -22.46 -14.94 40.90
CA GLY A 790 -23.01 -15.33 39.58
C GLY A 790 -22.10 -15.72 38.39
N PHE A 791 -21.63 -16.98 38.34
CA PHE A 791 -21.72 -17.99 37.24
C PHE A 791 -21.79 -17.54 35.74
N TRP A 792 -21.08 -18.11 34.73
CA TRP A 792 -20.56 -19.46 34.45
C TRP A 792 -19.23 -19.44 33.66
N THR A 793 -18.39 -20.43 33.94
CA THR A 793 -17.11 -20.80 33.30
C THR A 793 -17.29 -21.90 32.25
N ALA A 794 -16.44 -21.89 31.20
CA ALA A 794 -15.83 -23.07 30.59
C ALA A 794 -14.69 -22.68 29.64
N THR A 795 -13.43 -22.87 30.06
CA THR A 795 -12.24 -22.88 29.21
C THR A 795 -11.42 -24.14 29.52
N CYS A 796 -11.04 -24.85 28.45
CA CYS A 796 -10.22 -26.07 28.49
C CYS A 796 -8.77 -25.78 28.91
N SER A 797 -8.22 -26.65 29.76
CA SER A 797 -6.80 -26.74 30.10
C SER A 797 -6.09 -27.82 29.26
N PRO A 798 -4.76 -27.69 29.05
CA PRO A 798 -3.95 -28.58 28.23
C PRO A 798 -3.32 -29.75 29.01
N ILE A 799 -2.95 -30.81 28.29
CA ILE A 799 -2.27 -32.01 28.79
C ILE A 799 -0.75 -31.79 28.83
N ALA A 800 -0.15 -32.27 29.91
CA ALA A 800 1.24 -32.12 30.32
C ALA A 800 2.23 -33.10 29.64
N THR A 801 3.48 -32.64 29.62
CA THR A 801 4.76 -33.26 29.28
C THR A 801 5.18 -34.42 30.20
N VAL A 802 5.88 -35.43 29.65
CA VAL A 802 6.83 -36.30 30.35
C VAL A 802 8.08 -36.55 29.47
N SER A 803 9.26 -36.25 30.03
CA SER A 803 10.65 -36.57 29.64
C SER A 803 11.04 -38.00 30.06
N GLY A 804 12.04 -38.75 29.57
CA GLY A 804 13.11 -38.60 28.58
C GLY A 804 14.05 -39.85 28.57
N SER A 805 14.94 -39.97 27.56
CA SER A 805 16.22 -40.75 27.45
C SER A 805 16.22 -42.30 27.64
N SER A 806 16.82 -43.20 26.83
CA SER A 806 18.22 -43.27 26.29
C SER A 806 18.40 -44.41 25.24
N LEU A 807 19.46 -44.31 24.41
CA LEU A 807 20.23 -45.27 23.55
C LEU A 807 19.96 -46.81 23.71
N GLN A 808 20.06 -47.73 22.72
CA GLN A 808 21.08 -47.98 21.69
C GLN A 808 20.67 -49.18 20.77
N SER A 809 21.05 -49.17 19.49
CA SER A 809 21.42 -50.30 18.58
C SER A 809 20.63 -51.64 18.58
N LEU A 810 20.02 -52.00 17.43
CA LEU A 810 20.35 -53.25 16.70
C LEU A 810 19.68 -53.37 15.31
N ARG A 811 20.51 -53.88 14.39
CA ARG A 811 20.32 -54.30 12.99
C ARG A 811 18.97 -54.92 12.59
N GLY A 812 18.48 -54.47 11.42
CA GLY A 812 18.35 -55.30 10.22
C GLY A 812 17.16 -56.25 10.09
N ARG A 813 16.32 -56.02 9.05
CA ARG A 813 15.86 -57.03 8.08
C ARG A 813 15.05 -56.38 6.96
N HIS A 814 15.65 -56.34 5.78
CA HIS A 814 14.97 -56.35 4.48
C HIS A 814 14.40 -57.76 4.23
N ILE A 815 13.18 -57.88 3.68
CA ILE A 815 12.79 -58.82 2.60
C ILE A 815 11.62 -58.17 1.80
N PRO A 816 11.57 -58.31 0.45
CA PRO A 816 10.88 -57.41 -0.48
C PRO A 816 9.60 -58.01 -1.09
N PHE A 817 8.81 -57.18 -1.80
CA PHE A 817 7.87 -57.64 -2.83
C PHE A 817 8.23 -56.99 -4.17
N THR A 818 8.76 -57.82 -5.07
CA THR A 818 9.04 -57.51 -6.47
C THR A 818 7.92 -58.08 -7.32
N LEU A 819 7.36 -57.30 -8.25
CA LEU A 819 6.65 -57.85 -9.41
C LEU A 819 7.10 -57.09 -10.67
N PHE A 820 7.27 -57.90 -11.72
CA PHE A 820 8.19 -57.76 -12.83
C PHE A 820 7.70 -56.84 -13.96
N LEU A 821 8.68 -56.19 -14.61
CA LEU A 821 8.62 -55.46 -15.88
C LEU A 821 8.48 -56.40 -17.09
N SER A 822 7.95 -55.87 -18.20
CA SER A 822 8.58 -56.12 -19.53
C SER A 822 8.67 -54.82 -20.35
N ARG A 823 9.70 -54.77 -21.18
CA ARG A 823 10.49 -53.61 -21.64
C ARG A 823 9.89 -52.81 -22.82
N GLY A 824 10.25 -51.51 -22.88
CA GLY A 824 10.45 -50.81 -24.15
C GLY A 824 10.45 -49.27 -24.08
N ILE A 825 11.64 -48.66 -24.12
CA ILE A 825 11.95 -47.22 -24.34
C ILE A 825 11.77 -46.31 -23.11
N GLY A 826 12.90 -45.98 -22.47
CA GLY A 826 12.97 -45.06 -21.34
C GLY A 826 13.16 -43.59 -21.77
N ILE A 827 12.23 -42.73 -21.35
CA ILE A 827 12.44 -41.29 -21.19
C ILE A 827 12.30 -41.01 -19.68
N HIS A 828 13.39 -40.59 -19.03
CA HIS A 828 13.38 -40.19 -17.63
C HIS A 828 12.71 -38.81 -17.47
N CYS A 829 11.48 -38.77 -16.96
CA CYS A 829 10.88 -37.58 -16.35
C CYS A 829 10.81 -37.80 -14.83
N GLY A 830 11.78 -37.28 -14.09
CA GLY A 830 11.73 -37.19 -12.63
C GLY A 830 11.21 -35.82 -12.22
N PHE A 831 9.97 -35.75 -11.72
CA PHE A 831 9.52 -34.63 -10.89
C PHE A 831 10.18 -34.77 -9.52
N GLN A 832 11.16 -33.91 -9.24
CA GLN A 832 11.82 -33.87 -7.93
C GLN A 832 11.12 -32.82 -7.06
N LEU A 833 10.29 -33.29 -6.12
CA LEU A 833 9.82 -32.51 -4.98
C LEU A 833 11.02 -32.22 -4.07
N GLY A 834 11.65 -31.07 -4.27
CA GLY A 834 12.71 -30.56 -3.40
C GLY A 834 12.13 -29.89 -2.17
N LEU A 835 12.32 -30.53 -1.01
CA LEU A 835 12.23 -29.92 0.32
C LEU A 835 13.10 -28.66 0.35
N ILE A 836 12.51 -27.49 0.62
CA ILE A 836 13.25 -26.26 0.87
C ILE A 836 13.79 -26.34 2.30
N ASP A 837 15.04 -26.76 2.41
CA ASP A 837 15.83 -26.64 3.62
C ASP A 837 16.31 -25.19 3.80
N LYS A 838 16.39 -24.76 5.06
CA LYS A 838 16.81 -23.43 5.47
C LYS A 838 18.30 -23.25 5.17
N GLY A 839 18.67 -22.34 4.27
CA GLY A 839 20.07 -22.04 3.98
C GLY A 839 20.29 -20.61 3.50
N ARG A 840 21.15 -19.89 4.23
CA ARG A 840 21.62 -18.50 4.06
C ARG A 840 21.94 -18.11 2.61
N VAL A 841 21.49 -16.91 2.21
CA VAL A 841 22.06 -16.15 1.08
C VAL A 841 22.77 -14.93 1.66
N THR A 842 24.09 -14.91 1.57
CA THR A 842 24.94 -13.73 1.78
C THR A 842 25.34 -13.18 0.42
N ASN A 843 25.07 -11.89 0.21
CA ASN A 843 25.57 -11.08 -0.90
C ASN A 843 27.08 -10.84 -0.76
N HIS A 844 27.82 -10.81 -1.87
CA HIS A 844 28.77 -9.73 -2.13
C HIS A 844 29.20 -9.62 -3.60
N LEU A 845 29.09 -8.41 -4.14
CA LEU A 845 29.53 -7.86 -5.44
C LEU A 845 31.02 -7.92 -5.76
N TYR A 846 31.36 -7.58 -7.03
CA TYR A 846 32.54 -6.85 -7.57
C TYR A 846 33.22 -7.21 -8.89
N LEU A 847 32.78 -6.52 -9.96
CA LEU A 847 33.40 -6.18 -11.26
C LEU A 847 34.82 -6.63 -11.66
N ASN A 848 34.99 -6.97 -12.96
CA ASN A 848 35.83 -6.32 -14.00
C ASN A 848 36.27 -7.31 -15.12
N SER A 849 36.59 -6.98 -16.37
CA SER A 849 36.53 -5.81 -17.30
C SER A 849 37.29 -6.25 -18.59
N LYS A 850 37.04 -5.78 -19.83
CA LYS A 850 37.62 -4.60 -20.52
C LYS A 850 37.52 -4.87 -22.04
N LEU A 851 37.29 -3.96 -23.02
CA LEU A 851 37.68 -2.56 -23.21
C LEU A 851 36.93 -1.95 -24.44
N LYS A 852 36.06 -0.94 -24.25
CA LYS A 852 36.28 0.48 -24.62
C LYS A 852 34.96 1.27 -24.75
N GLY A 853 34.80 2.23 -23.82
CA GLY A 853 33.92 3.42 -23.86
C GLY A 853 32.84 3.46 -22.77
N ASN A 854 33.06 3.37 -21.45
CA ASN A 854 34.03 3.95 -20.50
C ASN A 854 33.84 5.43 -20.06
N GLU A 855 32.62 5.98 -20.11
CA GLU A 855 32.29 7.21 -19.35
C GLU A 855 31.04 7.11 -18.43
N SER A 856 30.00 6.34 -18.74
CA SER A 856 28.73 6.36 -17.97
C SER A 856 28.66 5.46 -16.72
N ALA A 857 29.46 4.39 -16.62
CA ALA A 857 29.47 3.51 -15.44
C ALA A 857 30.23 4.08 -14.22
N LEU A 858 31.02 5.14 -14.43
CA LEU A 858 31.71 5.89 -13.37
C LEU A 858 30.75 6.85 -12.63
N GLU A 859 29.65 7.29 -13.25
CA GLU A 859 28.71 8.24 -12.63
C GLU A 859 27.66 7.58 -11.72
N MET A 860 27.13 6.40 -12.06
CA MET A 860 26.10 5.75 -11.23
C MET A 860 26.62 5.15 -9.91
N ASN A 861 27.90 4.75 -9.82
CA ASN A 861 28.52 4.42 -8.54
C ASN A 861 28.87 5.66 -7.69
N ALA A 862 28.82 6.86 -8.29
CA ALA A 862 29.20 8.12 -7.65
C ALA A 862 28.02 8.87 -6.99
N LEU A 863 26.80 8.32 -6.99
CA LEU A 863 25.61 8.92 -6.39
C LEU A 863 24.93 8.03 -5.31
N ARG A 864 25.69 7.14 -4.67
CA ARG A 864 25.15 6.32 -3.57
C ARG A 864 25.10 7.12 -2.26
N ILE A 865 23.89 7.30 -1.72
CA ILE A 865 23.66 8.01 -0.44
C ILE A 865 24.25 7.18 0.71
N GLN A 866 25.23 7.74 1.43
CA GLN A 866 25.79 7.15 2.64
C GLN A 866 25.31 7.91 3.88
N CYS A 867 24.49 7.29 4.74
CA CYS A 867 23.75 7.99 5.81
C CYS A 867 24.61 8.81 6.77
N HIS A 868 25.86 8.43 7.01
CA HIS A 868 26.76 9.15 7.93
C HIS A 868 27.24 10.51 7.38
N ASP A 869 27.14 10.72 6.07
CA ASP A 869 27.48 11.98 5.42
C ASP A 869 26.31 12.96 5.35
N TRP A 870 25.13 12.59 5.84
CA TRP A 870 23.93 13.41 5.78
C TRP A 870 23.44 13.73 7.18
N ALA A 871 23.32 15.01 7.51
CA ALA A 871 22.79 15.46 8.79
C ALA A 871 21.35 15.96 8.63
N TYR A 872 20.48 15.65 9.60
CA TYR A 872 19.15 16.25 9.64
C TYR A 872 19.25 17.77 9.71
N LEU A 873 18.61 18.46 8.77
CA LEU A 873 18.65 19.91 8.69
C LEU A 873 17.38 20.55 9.24
N THR A 874 16.24 20.23 8.61
CA THR A 874 14.96 20.85 8.94
C THR A 874 13.81 20.02 8.40
N GLU A 875 12.60 20.39 8.77
CA GLU A 875 11.40 19.74 8.28
C GLU A 875 10.26 20.73 8.01
N GLY A 876 9.50 20.40 6.97
CA GLY A 876 8.23 21.04 6.66
C GLY A 876 7.04 20.18 7.11
N ASN A 877 5.83 20.61 6.75
CA ASN A 877 4.62 19.84 7.05
C ASN A 877 4.57 18.48 6.35
N ALA A 878 5.27 18.31 5.22
CA ALA A 878 5.23 17.09 4.43
C ALA A 878 6.61 16.52 4.09
N ASN A 879 7.69 17.27 4.35
CA ASN A 879 9.04 16.93 3.90
C ASN A 879 10.03 16.92 5.07
N LEU A 880 11.04 16.07 4.95
CA LEU A 880 12.23 15.99 5.79
C LEU A 880 13.44 16.33 4.92
N ILE A 881 14.31 17.22 5.40
CA ILE A 881 15.46 17.70 4.64
C ILE A 881 16.73 17.36 5.41
N PHE A 882 17.70 16.81 4.69
CA PHE A 882 19.03 16.47 5.18
C PHE A 882 20.06 17.25 4.36
N VAL A 883 21.09 17.76 5.02
CA VAL A 883 22.19 18.47 4.36
C VAL A 883 23.41 17.55 4.29
N TYR A 884 24.14 17.61 3.18
CA TYR A 884 25.41 16.91 3.06
C TYR A 884 26.46 17.56 3.97
N THR A 885 27.07 16.77 4.83
CA THR A 885 28.15 17.16 5.77
C THR A 885 29.39 16.28 5.62
N GLY A 886 29.35 15.31 4.71
CA GLY A 886 30.46 14.40 4.44
C GLY A 886 31.59 15.06 3.64
N ALA A 887 32.77 14.44 3.68
CA ALA A 887 33.89 14.74 2.78
C ALA A 887 34.16 13.58 1.81
N SER A 888 33.30 12.56 1.84
CA SER A 888 33.47 11.27 1.16
C SER A 888 33.20 11.32 -0.34
N ASN A 889 32.37 12.27 -0.79
CA ASN A 889 31.89 12.35 -2.15
C ASN A 889 31.60 13.80 -2.54
N SER A 890 32.49 14.38 -3.34
CA SER A 890 32.38 15.76 -3.83
C SER A 890 31.13 16.03 -4.67
N ASN A 891 30.46 15.00 -5.22
CA ASN A 891 29.25 15.20 -6.02
C ASN A 891 28.04 15.66 -5.21
N PHE A 892 28.07 15.43 -3.89
CA PHE A 892 27.03 15.88 -2.97
C PHE A 892 27.38 17.18 -2.24
N ASP A 893 28.55 17.76 -2.51
CA ASP A 893 28.96 19.02 -1.91
C ASP A 893 28.00 20.16 -2.31
N GLY A 894 27.56 20.94 -1.31
CA GLY A 894 26.53 21.95 -1.50
C GLY A 894 25.15 21.41 -1.93
N LYS A 895 24.82 20.14 -1.67
CA LYS A 895 23.50 19.54 -1.96
C LYS A 895 22.72 19.21 -0.68
N ILE A 896 21.40 19.14 -0.81
CA ILE A 896 20.46 18.68 0.21
C ILE A 896 19.65 17.50 -0.31
N LEU A 897 19.30 16.56 0.58
CA LEU A 897 18.35 15.48 0.30
C LEU A 897 17.01 15.79 0.93
N ARG A 898 15.97 15.53 0.17
CA ARG A 898 14.59 15.73 0.59
C ARG A 898 13.81 14.43 0.50
N PHE A 899 13.17 14.06 1.61
CA PHE A 899 12.30 12.89 1.74
C PHE A 899 10.88 13.31 2.12
N ARG A 900 9.88 12.49 1.76
CA ARG A 900 8.50 12.67 2.22
C ARG A 900 8.26 12.02 3.59
N LYS A 901 7.47 12.70 4.42
CA LYS A 901 6.96 12.16 5.68
C LYS A 901 5.91 11.08 5.43
N SER A 902 5.92 10.03 6.24
CA SER A 902 4.93 8.96 6.24
C SER A 902 3.53 9.49 6.52
N GLY A 903 2.52 9.00 5.79
CA GLY A 903 1.14 9.46 5.93
C GLY A 903 0.83 10.79 5.23
N THR A 904 1.70 11.22 4.32
CA THR A 904 1.36 12.28 3.35
C THR A 904 0.56 11.68 2.20
N ALA A 905 -0.38 12.43 1.64
CA ALA A 905 -1.30 11.93 0.60
C ALA A 905 -0.63 11.68 -0.76
N VAL A 906 0.55 12.26 -0.99
CA VAL A 906 1.29 12.24 -2.28
C VAL A 906 2.76 11.88 -1.99
N GLY A 907 3.29 10.87 -2.68
CA GLY A 907 4.68 10.43 -2.56
C GLY A 907 5.70 11.41 -3.16
N ILE A 908 7.01 11.21 -2.90
CA ILE A 908 8.04 12.13 -3.40
C ILE A 908 8.13 12.13 -4.94
N LYS A 909 7.98 10.96 -5.57
CA LYS A 909 7.96 10.80 -7.04
C LYS A 909 6.79 11.52 -7.70
N ASP A 910 5.59 11.39 -7.12
CA ASP A 910 4.38 12.04 -7.63
C ASP A 910 4.46 13.56 -7.45
N ALA A 911 5.01 14.01 -6.31
CA ALA A 911 5.24 15.44 -6.07
C ALA A 911 6.28 16.03 -7.06
N HIS A 912 7.34 15.28 -7.37
CA HIS A 912 8.32 15.66 -8.40
C HIS A 912 7.67 15.73 -9.78
N SER A 913 6.89 14.71 -10.16
CA SER A 913 6.17 14.66 -11.43
C SER A 913 5.19 15.82 -11.58
N TYR A 914 4.46 16.17 -10.51
CA TYR A 914 3.59 17.34 -10.47
C TYR A 914 4.35 18.66 -10.69
N ILE A 915 5.53 18.84 -10.09
CA ILE A 915 6.36 20.04 -10.31
C ILE A 915 6.81 20.11 -11.77
N VAL A 916 7.25 18.99 -12.34
CA VAL A 916 7.73 18.92 -13.73
C VAL A 916 6.62 19.17 -14.74
N ARG A 917 5.42 18.63 -14.53
CA ARG A 917 4.30 18.73 -15.49
C ARG A 917 3.48 19.99 -15.34
N GLU A 918 3.14 20.36 -14.11
CA GLU A 918 2.17 21.43 -13.86
C GLU A 918 2.85 22.77 -13.62
N ILE A 919 4.02 22.78 -12.96
CA ILE A 919 4.64 24.02 -12.48
C ILE A 919 5.72 24.55 -13.43
N VAL A 920 6.58 23.66 -13.94
CA VAL A 920 7.67 24.05 -14.85
C VAL A 920 7.16 24.75 -16.12
N PRO A 921 6.08 24.30 -16.80
CA PRO A 921 5.56 25.01 -17.96
C PRO A 921 5.01 26.40 -17.63
N LEU A 922 4.51 26.61 -16.40
CA LEU A 922 3.96 27.90 -15.98
C LEU A 922 5.03 28.92 -15.60
N LEU A 923 6.11 28.48 -14.96
CA LEU A 923 7.11 29.38 -14.34
C LEU A 923 8.48 29.35 -15.02
N GLY A 924 8.72 28.38 -15.90
CA GLY A 924 9.98 28.16 -16.61
C GLY A 924 10.98 27.29 -15.84
N ALA A 925 11.57 26.30 -16.52
CA ALA A 925 12.55 25.37 -15.93
C ALA A 925 13.77 26.07 -15.32
N ALA A 926 14.18 27.20 -15.90
CA ALA A 926 15.28 28.01 -15.39
C ALA A 926 14.97 28.72 -14.06
N HIS A 927 13.77 28.60 -13.52
CA HIS A 927 13.38 29.29 -12.30
C HIS A 927 12.78 28.36 -11.24
N VAL A 928 12.42 27.13 -11.61
CA VAL A 928 11.85 26.14 -10.70
C VAL A 928 12.94 25.18 -10.22
N VAL A 929 13.08 25.02 -8.91
CA VAL A 929 14.01 24.01 -8.36
C VAL A 929 13.30 22.66 -8.33
N VAL A 930 13.48 21.90 -9.40
CA VAL A 930 12.85 20.58 -9.57
C VAL A 930 13.52 19.52 -8.70
N GLY A 931 14.85 19.55 -8.60
CA GLY A 931 15.65 18.51 -7.96
C GLY A 931 15.77 17.23 -8.80
N GLU A 932 16.77 16.42 -8.49
CA GLU A 932 17.05 15.14 -9.13
C GLU A 932 16.51 13.99 -8.28
N LEU A 933 15.75 13.08 -8.89
CA LEU A 933 15.26 11.89 -8.20
C LEU A 933 16.38 10.87 -8.07
N ILE A 934 16.74 10.54 -6.83
CA ILE A 934 17.77 9.54 -6.53
C ILE A 934 17.13 8.31 -5.90
N PRO A 935 17.37 7.10 -6.44
CA PRO A 935 16.89 5.88 -5.81
C PRO A 935 17.56 5.71 -4.44
N THR A 936 16.76 5.39 -3.43
CA THR A 936 17.24 5.24 -2.06
C THR A 936 17.00 3.83 -1.56
N ASP A 937 18.07 3.16 -1.15
CA ASP A 937 18.01 1.82 -0.56
C ASP A 937 17.18 1.83 0.73
N ARG A 938 16.40 0.78 0.96
CA ARG A 938 15.58 0.64 2.19
C ARG A 938 16.42 0.75 3.47
N ASN A 939 17.67 0.28 3.44
CA ASN A 939 18.57 0.36 4.59
C ASN A 939 18.97 1.81 4.90
N VAL A 940 19.18 2.62 3.87
CA VAL A 940 19.46 4.07 4.03
C VAL A 940 18.27 4.76 4.69
N ILE A 941 17.03 4.42 4.28
CA ILE A 941 15.82 4.97 4.90
C ILE A 941 15.68 4.54 6.37
N VAL A 942 16.06 3.30 6.71
CA VAL A 942 16.03 2.82 8.11
C VAL A 942 17.04 3.59 8.96
N GLU A 943 18.28 3.74 8.49
CA GLU A 943 19.34 4.47 9.19
C GLU A 943 19.01 5.95 9.38
N LEU A 944 18.51 6.62 8.33
CA LEU A 944 18.04 8.01 8.43
C LEU A 944 16.84 8.12 9.39
N ASN A 945 15.92 7.15 9.40
CA ASN A 945 14.83 7.13 10.38
C ASN A 945 15.30 6.90 11.81
N ASP A 946 16.36 6.12 12.02
CA ASP A 946 16.97 5.94 13.33
C ASP A 946 17.70 7.22 13.79
N MET A 947 18.38 7.92 12.88
CA MET A 947 18.90 9.26 13.12
C MET A 947 17.79 10.23 13.54
N LEU A 948 16.64 10.22 12.88
CA LEU A 948 15.49 11.04 13.26
C LEU A 948 14.94 10.74 14.66
N LYS A 949 15.13 9.51 15.19
CA LYS A 949 14.78 9.17 16.59
C LYS A 949 15.76 9.79 17.58
N VAL A 950 17.04 9.88 17.22
CA VAL A 950 18.07 10.54 18.04
C VAL A 950 17.82 12.04 18.09
N VAL A 951 17.40 12.64 16.98
CA VAL A 951 17.17 14.09 16.82
C VAL A 951 15.74 14.49 17.23
N LYS A 952 14.91 13.55 17.71
CA LYS A 952 13.47 13.67 17.99
C LYS A 952 13.05 14.91 18.80
N ARG A 953 13.88 15.36 19.75
CA ARG A 953 13.57 16.53 20.61
C ARG A 953 13.65 17.89 19.89
N THR A 954 14.29 17.95 18.72
CA THR A 954 14.42 19.19 17.91
C THR A 954 13.47 19.22 16.72
N ARG A 955 12.65 18.18 16.56
CA ARG A 955 11.65 18.05 15.50
C ARG A 955 10.32 18.64 15.98
N LYS A 956 9.59 19.27 15.06
CA LYS A 956 8.23 19.79 15.25
C LYS A 956 7.18 18.68 15.15
N ASP A 957 7.53 17.55 14.54
CA ASP A 957 6.62 16.46 14.19
C ASP A 957 7.33 15.09 14.25
N ASP A 958 6.64 14.07 14.78
CA ASP A 958 7.16 12.72 15.02
C ASP A 958 7.13 11.80 13.77
N ARG A 959 6.49 12.22 12.67
CA ARG A 959 6.36 11.40 11.45
C ARG A 959 7.73 11.09 10.82
N ARG A 960 7.91 9.85 10.37
CA ARG A 960 9.17 9.31 9.84
C ARG A 960 9.21 9.33 8.30
N ILE A 961 10.34 9.00 7.68
CA ILE A 961 10.42 8.70 6.25
C ILE A 961 9.69 7.39 5.97
N SER A 962 8.86 7.33 4.93
CA SER A 962 8.15 6.10 4.56
C SER A 962 9.14 5.02 4.08
N LEU A 963 9.05 3.81 4.64
CA LEU A 963 9.87 2.66 4.22
C LEU A 963 9.47 2.10 2.85
N GLU A 964 8.33 2.55 2.33
CA GLU A 964 7.78 2.16 1.02
C GLU A 964 8.15 3.19 -0.07
N ASP A 965 8.65 4.37 0.31
CA ASP A 965 9.04 5.44 -0.62
C ASP A 965 10.54 5.31 -0.93
N GLY A 966 10.86 4.56 -1.99
CA GLY A 966 12.24 4.18 -2.35
C GLY A 966 13.06 5.28 -3.04
N TRP A 967 12.68 6.55 -2.87
CA TRP A 967 13.26 7.67 -3.61
C TRP A 967 13.51 8.87 -2.68
N ALA A 968 14.53 9.64 -3.02
CA ALA A 968 14.83 10.93 -2.44
C ALA A 968 14.93 11.97 -3.54
N LEU A 969 14.74 13.24 -3.20
CA LEU A 969 14.99 14.34 -4.10
C LEU A 969 16.28 15.05 -3.70
N LEU A 970 17.31 14.95 -4.53
CA LEU A 970 18.56 15.69 -4.38
C LEU A 970 18.38 17.10 -4.96
N MET A 971 18.69 18.12 -4.18
CA MET A 971 18.53 19.51 -4.58
C MET A 971 19.79 20.28 -4.24
N GLU A 972 20.01 21.41 -4.92
CA GLU A 972 21.06 22.35 -4.53
C GLU A 972 20.72 23.01 -3.20
N ASP A 973 21.73 23.16 -2.35
CA ASP A 973 21.62 23.94 -1.14
C ASP A 973 21.72 25.43 -1.47
N LEU A 974 20.56 26.11 -1.44
CA LEU A 974 20.46 27.53 -1.79
C LEU A 974 20.70 28.48 -0.60
N ARG A 975 21.19 27.98 0.53
CA ARG A 975 21.32 28.72 1.81
C ARG A 975 22.65 29.49 1.95
N ASP A 976 23.03 30.23 0.91
CA ASP A 976 24.23 31.08 0.91
C ASP A 976 23.95 32.46 1.55
N GLN A 977 24.98 33.17 2.03
CA GLN A 977 24.87 34.43 2.79
C GLN A 977 24.27 35.59 1.99
N ASP A 978 24.31 35.54 0.66
CA ASP A 978 23.84 36.60 -0.25
C ASP A 978 22.50 36.27 -0.95
N VAL A 979 21.75 35.30 -0.41
CA VAL A 979 20.46 34.87 -0.95
C VAL A 979 19.30 35.34 -0.09
N VAL A 980 18.38 36.08 -0.69
CA VAL A 980 17.19 36.61 -0.02
C VAL A 980 16.01 35.66 -0.24
N GLN A 981 15.48 35.12 0.86
CA GLN A 981 14.33 34.21 0.85
C GLN A 981 13.05 34.93 1.30
N PHE A 982 12.00 34.92 0.49
CA PHE A 982 10.69 35.44 0.89
C PHE A 982 9.52 34.77 0.14
N LYS A 983 8.31 34.89 0.68
CA LYS A 983 7.08 34.40 0.02
C LYS A 983 6.39 35.56 -0.71
N PRO A 984 6.17 35.48 -2.04
CA PRO A 984 5.60 36.57 -2.84
C PRO A 984 4.12 36.80 -2.51
N LYS A 985 3.43 35.77 -1.98
CA LYS A 985 2.00 35.76 -1.69
C LYS A 985 1.17 36.01 -2.97
N TRP A 986 0.06 36.74 -2.83
CA TRP A 986 -0.93 36.93 -3.89
C TRP A 986 -0.57 38.17 -4.69
N LEU A 987 0.02 37.97 -5.86
CA LEU A 987 0.46 39.04 -6.76
C LEU A 987 -0.70 39.68 -7.53
N CYS A 988 -1.87 39.03 -7.51
CA CYS A 988 -3.16 39.55 -7.98
C CYS A 988 -4.12 39.72 -6.80
N GLN A 989 -5.08 40.63 -6.94
CA GLN A 989 -6.15 40.76 -5.95
C GLN A 989 -7.03 39.50 -5.94
N SER A 990 -7.56 39.17 -4.76
CA SER A 990 -8.51 38.07 -4.61
C SER A 990 -9.78 38.33 -5.42
N PRO A 991 -10.27 37.38 -6.23
CA PRO A 991 -11.54 37.52 -6.96
C PRO A 991 -12.76 37.72 -6.05
N THR A 992 -12.64 37.34 -4.77
CA THR A 992 -13.70 37.51 -3.76
C THR A 992 -13.64 38.85 -3.03
N ALA A 993 -12.64 39.69 -3.30
CA ALA A 993 -12.56 41.03 -2.73
C ALA A 993 -13.71 41.91 -3.28
N PRO A 994 -14.38 42.73 -2.43
CA PRO A 994 -15.42 43.65 -2.88
C PRO A 994 -14.89 44.70 -3.86
N ASP A 995 -15.70 45.19 -4.80
CA ASP A 995 -15.27 46.14 -5.85
C ASP A 995 -14.60 47.43 -5.32
N ASN A 996 -14.96 47.86 -4.12
CA ASN A 996 -14.44 49.06 -3.46
C ASN A 996 -13.24 48.79 -2.52
N TRP A 997 -12.59 47.63 -2.63
CA TRP A 997 -11.44 47.24 -1.81
C TRP A 997 -10.32 48.30 -1.81
N VAL A 998 -9.65 48.50 -0.67
CA VAL A 998 -8.50 49.41 -0.47
C VAL A 998 -7.23 48.71 -0.02
N ALA A 999 -7.33 47.44 0.36
CA ALA A 999 -6.21 46.60 0.77
C ALA A 999 -6.15 45.32 -0.07
N CYS A 1000 -4.94 44.86 -0.41
CA CYS A 1000 -4.77 43.51 -0.96
C CYS A 1000 -5.02 42.46 0.12
N ARG A 1001 -5.32 41.21 -0.29
CA ARG A 1001 -5.57 40.10 0.64
C ARG A 1001 -4.54 39.96 1.75
N THR A 1002 -3.26 40.08 1.42
CA THR A 1002 -2.17 39.89 2.40
C THR A 1002 -2.12 41.04 3.41
N CYS A 1003 -2.36 42.27 2.97
CA CYS A 1003 -2.45 43.43 3.87
C CYS A 1003 -3.68 43.33 4.76
N ALA A 1004 -4.85 42.98 4.20
CA ALA A 1004 -6.08 42.74 4.97
C ALA A 1004 -5.89 41.66 6.04
N LEU A 1005 -5.26 40.53 5.69
CA LEU A 1005 -4.97 39.43 6.62
C LEU A 1005 -3.99 39.78 7.73
N ARG A 1006 -2.98 40.60 7.43
CA ARG A 1006 -2.02 41.07 8.44
C ARG A 1006 -2.70 41.98 9.45
N ARG A 1007 -3.54 42.91 8.97
CA ARG A 1007 -4.33 43.82 9.81
C ARG A 1007 -5.31 43.05 10.68
N SER A 1008 -6.04 42.07 10.11
CA SER A 1008 -6.97 41.23 10.87
C SER A 1008 -6.30 40.43 12.00
N LYS A 1009 -4.98 40.22 11.91
CA LYS A 1009 -4.17 39.52 12.93
C LYS A 1009 -3.36 40.46 13.82
N GLY A 1010 -3.46 41.78 13.64
CA GLY A 1010 -2.69 42.78 14.40
C GLY A 1010 -1.16 42.66 14.23
N LYS A 1011 -0.68 42.21 13.06
CA LYS A 1011 0.76 41.96 12.82
C LYS A 1011 1.37 43.00 11.88
N THR A 1012 2.13 43.94 12.43
CA THR A 1012 3.04 44.83 11.70
C THR A 1012 4.48 44.49 12.10
N LYS A 1013 5.22 43.84 11.22
CA LYS A 1013 6.64 43.50 11.41
C LYS A 1013 7.48 44.14 10.30
N VAL A 1014 8.73 44.48 10.62
CA VAL A 1014 9.79 44.78 9.64
C VAL A 1014 9.88 43.59 8.67
N GLY A 1015 10.02 43.85 7.36
CA GLY A 1015 9.97 42.78 6.34
C GLY A 1015 8.64 42.63 5.60
N HIS A 1016 7.60 43.37 5.98
CA HIS A 1016 6.27 43.25 5.36
C HIS A 1016 6.09 44.21 4.19
N PHE A 1017 5.84 43.66 3.00
CA PHE A 1017 5.57 44.40 1.77
C PHE A 1017 4.15 44.11 1.23
N CYS A 1018 3.65 44.98 0.34
CA CYS A 1018 2.42 44.74 -0.42
C CYS A 1018 2.72 43.83 -1.64
N PRO A 1019 2.10 42.64 -1.75
CA PRO A 1019 2.28 41.77 -2.91
C PRO A 1019 1.85 42.37 -4.25
N LEU A 1020 0.86 43.26 -4.27
CA LEU A 1020 0.46 43.95 -5.51
C LEU A 1020 1.54 44.93 -5.98
N ASP A 1021 2.25 45.57 -5.05
CA ASP A 1021 3.39 46.43 -5.41
C ASP A 1021 4.53 45.60 -6.02
N LEU A 1022 4.80 44.41 -5.47
CA LEU A 1022 5.80 43.48 -6.00
C LEU A 1022 5.43 42.97 -7.40
N GLY A 1023 4.17 42.65 -7.64
CA GLY A 1023 3.67 42.14 -8.92
C GLY A 1023 3.29 43.22 -9.94
N SER A 1024 3.38 44.51 -9.60
CA SER A 1024 2.81 45.62 -10.40
C SER A 1024 3.45 45.77 -11.78
N GLY A 1025 4.74 45.46 -11.92
CA GLY A 1025 5.55 45.79 -13.10
C GLY A 1025 6.04 47.24 -13.13
N GLU A 1026 5.58 48.09 -12.20
CA GLU A 1026 6.01 49.48 -12.08
C GLU A 1026 7.25 49.58 -11.18
N THR A 1027 8.37 50.05 -11.73
CA THR A 1027 9.66 50.10 -11.02
C THR A 1027 9.54 50.78 -9.66
N GLY A 1028 8.82 51.90 -9.55
CA GLY A 1028 8.64 52.62 -8.28
C GLY A 1028 7.90 51.83 -7.20
N ARG A 1029 6.89 51.03 -7.57
CA ARG A 1029 6.14 50.17 -6.64
C ARG A 1029 6.95 48.94 -6.25
N VAL A 1030 7.62 48.32 -7.23
CA VAL A 1030 8.54 47.19 -6.98
C VAL A 1030 9.68 47.60 -6.06
N THR A 1031 10.23 48.82 -6.21
CA THR A 1031 11.26 49.35 -5.30
C THR A 1031 10.77 49.45 -3.85
N ARG A 1032 9.52 49.87 -3.61
CA ARG A 1032 8.96 49.89 -2.25
C ARG A 1032 8.87 48.49 -1.64
N ALA A 1033 8.38 47.53 -2.42
CA ALA A 1033 8.30 46.15 -1.96
C ALA A 1033 9.69 45.54 -1.71
N ALA A 1034 10.64 45.79 -2.60
CA ALA A 1034 12.03 45.36 -2.48
C ALA A 1034 12.72 45.92 -1.22
N LYS A 1035 12.56 47.22 -0.93
CA LYS A 1035 13.08 47.84 0.29
C LYS A 1035 12.58 47.12 1.54
N ALA A 1036 11.27 46.93 1.64
CA ALA A 1036 10.67 46.24 2.77
C ALA A 1036 11.15 44.78 2.90
N ILE A 1037 11.31 44.04 1.79
CA ILE A 1037 11.85 42.67 1.81
C ILE A 1037 13.27 42.64 2.36
N LEU A 1038 14.15 43.50 1.82
CA LEU A 1038 15.57 43.53 2.16
C LEU A 1038 15.82 44.02 3.60
N GLU A 1039 15.05 45.00 4.07
CA GLU A 1039 15.04 45.42 5.48
C GLU A 1039 14.68 44.25 6.42
N GLY A 1040 13.71 43.42 6.03
CA GLY A 1040 13.34 42.22 6.76
C GLY A 1040 14.42 41.13 6.81
N SER A 1041 15.35 41.17 5.84
CA SER A 1041 16.52 40.29 5.77
C SER A 1041 17.79 40.91 6.34
N GLY A 1042 17.73 42.12 6.91
CA GLY A 1042 18.88 42.80 7.50
C GLY A 1042 19.84 43.44 6.48
N LEU A 1043 19.44 43.58 5.22
CA LEU A 1043 20.26 44.11 4.11
C LEU A 1043 19.70 45.49 3.68
N SER A 1044 20.20 46.60 4.20
CA SER A 1044 19.60 47.94 3.99
C SER A 1044 20.40 48.88 3.07
N GLN A 1045 21.44 48.40 2.38
CA GLN A 1045 22.27 49.25 1.50
C GLN A 1045 21.56 49.61 0.18
N GLU A 1046 21.61 50.89 -0.23
CA GLU A 1046 20.94 51.37 -1.45
C GLU A 1046 21.45 50.72 -2.75
N SER A 1047 22.73 50.35 -2.80
CA SER A 1047 23.33 49.61 -3.91
C SER A 1047 22.69 48.23 -4.09
N LEU A 1048 22.49 47.50 -2.98
CA LEU A 1048 21.84 46.18 -2.96
C LEU A 1048 20.36 46.29 -3.32
N ILE A 1049 19.65 47.31 -2.85
CA ILE A 1049 18.25 47.57 -3.21
C ILE A 1049 18.12 47.77 -4.73
N SER A 1050 18.99 48.59 -5.32
CA SER A 1050 18.98 48.86 -6.76
C SER A 1050 19.27 47.61 -7.58
N GLN A 1051 20.24 46.79 -7.15
CA GLN A 1051 20.58 45.52 -7.79
C GLN A 1051 19.44 44.50 -7.68
N PHE A 1052 18.83 44.37 -6.50
CA PHE A 1052 17.70 43.48 -6.26
C PHE A 1052 16.46 43.84 -7.09
N VAL A 1053 16.14 45.13 -7.19
CA VAL A 1053 15.05 45.62 -8.05
C VAL A 1053 15.32 45.29 -9.52
N ARG A 1054 16.56 45.48 -10.00
CA ARG A 1054 16.94 45.10 -11.37
C ARG A 1054 16.76 43.61 -11.63
N ILE A 1055 17.17 42.74 -10.69
CA ILE A 1055 17.01 41.29 -10.82
C ILE A 1055 15.52 40.90 -10.88
N LEU A 1056 14.70 41.47 -9.99
CA LEU A 1056 13.26 41.19 -9.95
C LEU A 1056 12.50 41.69 -11.19
N THR A 1057 12.91 42.84 -11.75
CA THR A 1057 12.25 43.43 -12.93
C THR A 1057 12.75 42.86 -14.25
N ALA A 1058 14.01 42.40 -14.32
CA ALA A 1058 14.56 41.74 -15.50
C ALA A 1058 14.12 40.27 -15.63
N SER A 1059 13.75 39.62 -14.52
CA SER A 1059 13.32 38.23 -14.52
C SER A 1059 11.84 38.09 -14.90
N PRO A 1060 11.47 37.24 -15.89
CA PRO A 1060 10.07 37.03 -16.26
C PRO A 1060 9.27 36.28 -15.19
N VAL A 1061 9.94 35.74 -14.17
CA VAL A 1061 9.35 34.89 -13.12
C VAL A 1061 8.18 35.53 -12.38
N LEU A 1062 8.31 36.80 -11.99
CA LEU A 1062 7.25 37.48 -11.24
C LEU A 1062 6.02 37.73 -12.12
N VAL A 1063 6.23 38.01 -13.40
CA VAL A 1063 5.15 38.20 -14.38
C VAL A 1063 4.45 36.87 -14.63
N ASN A 1064 5.21 35.82 -14.96
CA ASN A 1064 4.68 34.47 -15.19
C ASN A 1064 3.92 33.94 -13.95
N LEU A 1065 4.48 34.16 -12.76
CA LEU A 1065 3.82 33.77 -11.51
C LEU A 1065 2.52 34.54 -11.29
N ARG A 1066 2.51 35.85 -11.55
CA ARG A 1066 1.30 36.68 -11.42
C ARG A 1066 0.21 36.23 -12.40
N GLU A 1067 0.57 35.99 -13.65
CA GLU A 1067 -0.35 35.52 -14.69
C GLU A 1067 -0.90 34.12 -14.35
N ALA A 1068 -0.05 33.20 -13.93
CA ALA A 1068 -0.49 31.88 -13.48
C ALA A 1068 -1.44 31.97 -12.27
N GLN A 1069 -1.13 32.84 -11.29
CA GLN A 1069 -2.01 33.07 -10.14
C GLN A 1069 -3.37 33.68 -10.52
N ALA A 1070 -3.46 34.46 -11.60
CA ALA A 1070 -4.72 35.01 -12.11
C ALA A 1070 -5.50 34.00 -12.96
N ARG A 1071 -4.78 33.19 -13.76
CA ARG A 1071 -5.38 32.23 -14.68
C ARG A 1071 -6.13 31.12 -13.95
N TYR A 1072 -5.52 30.58 -12.89
CA TYR A 1072 -6.00 29.41 -12.15
C TYR A 1072 -6.79 29.74 -10.88
N ASP A 1073 -6.95 31.02 -10.54
CA ASP A 1073 -7.92 31.43 -9.51
C ASP A 1073 -8.78 32.58 -10.02
N ARG A 1074 -9.85 32.21 -10.73
CA ARG A 1074 -10.81 33.17 -11.30
C ARG A 1074 -11.98 33.46 -10.38
N THR A 1075 -12.28 32.56 -9.46
CA THR A 1075 -13.49 32.61 -8.62
C THR A 1075 -13.20 32.81 -7.13
N GLY A 1076 -11.93 32.72 -6.72
CA GLY A 1076 -11.55 32.70 -5.32
C GLY A 1076 -11.89 31.35 -4.64
N PRO A 1077 -11.55 31.22 -3.34
CA PRO A 1077 -11.76 29.97 -2.59
C PRO A 1077 -13.23 29.66 -2.27
N PHE A 1078 -14.16 30.60 -2.48
CA PHE A 1078 -15.61 30.37 -2.44
C PHE A 1078 -16.36 31.43 -3.29
N ARG A 1079 -17.56 31.11 -3.80
CA ARG A 1079 -18.39 32.04 -4.60
C ARG A 1079 -19.29 32.90 -3.70
N GLN A 1080 -19.48 34.18 -4.03
CA GLN A 1080 -20.50 35.03 -3.39
C GLN A 1080 -21.92 34.54 -3.74
N GLU A 1081 -22.85 34.58 -2.78
CA GLU A 1081 -24.24 34.15 -2.95
C GLU A 1081 -24.93 34.98 -4.05
N GLY A 1082 -25.27 34.34 -5.17
CA GLY A 1082 -25.90 34.99 -6.32
C GLY A 1082 -25.68 34.29 -7.68
N ALA A 1083 -24.71 33.37 -7.77
CA ALA A 1083 -24.51 32.53 -8.97
C ALA A 1083 -24.84 31.06 -8.65
N SER A 1084 -25.94 30.55 -9.20
CA SER A 1084 -26.38 29.16 -9.04
C SER A 1084 -25.42 28.19 -9.74
N ILE A 1085 -24.56 27.49 -9.00
CA ILE A 1085 -23.96 26.16 -9.25
C ILE A 1085 -23.24 25.74 -7.95
N ALA A 1086 -23.41 24.48 -7.54
CA ALA A 1086 -22.96 23.89 -6.28
C ALA A 1086 -21.43 23.85 -6.09
N VAL A 1087 -20.99 23.80 -4.83
CA VAL A 1087 -19.58 23.78 -4.34
C VAL A 1087 -18.97 22.36 -4.44
N GLU A 1088 -19.06 21.71 -5.59
CA GLU A 1088 -18.33 20.47 -5.87
C GLU A 1088 -17.44 20.66 -7.10
N GLY A 1089 -16.11 20.58 -6.89
CA GLY A 1089 -15.12 20.42 -7.97
C GLY A 1089 -14.53 21.69 -8.58
N ASN A 1090 -13.82 22.53 -7.81
CA ASN A 1090 -12.90 23.50 -8.41
C ASN A 1090 -11.52 22.86 -8.58
N GLU A 1091 -11.32 22.14 -9.69
CA GLU A 1091 -10.10 21.39 -9.99
C GLU A 1091 -8.83 22.28 -9.99
N ASP A 1092 -8.96 23.59 -10.22
CA ASP A 1092 -7.84 24.55 -10.27
C ASP A 1092 -7.40 25.08 -8.90
N LEU A 1093 -8.23 24.97 -7.86
CA LEU A 1093 -7.97 25.56 -6.54
C LEU A 1093 -6.69 25.01 -5.87
N PRO A 1094 -6.39 23.70 -5.90
CA PRO A 1094 -5.12 23.14 -5.43
C PRO A 1094 -3.87 23.73 -6.10
N LEU A 1095 -3.91 23.94 -7.41
CA LEU A 1095 -2.80 24.53 -8.17
C LEU A 1095 -2.63 26.01 -7.83
N ALA A 1096 -3.73 26.77 -7.76
CA ALA A 1096 -3.70 28.16 -7.32
C ALA A 1096 -3.13 28.31 -5.90
N MET A 1097 -3.48 27.41 -4.97
CA MET A 1097 -2.91 27.38 -3.63
C MET A 1097 -1.40 27.15 -3.66
N THR A 1098 -0.91 26.27 -4.55
CA THR A 1098 0.51 26.00 -4.72
C THR A 1098 1.27 27.24 -5.21
N LEU A 1099 0.78 27.89 -6.26
CA LEU A 1099 1.40 29.09 -6.87
C LEU A 1099 1.46 30.29 -5.91
N ARG A 1100 0.57 30.35 -4.92
CA ARG A 1100 0.47 31.47 -3.96
C ARG A 1100 1.19 31.25 -2.64
N ASP A 1101 1.52 29.99 -2.31
CA ASP A 1101 2.28 29.62 -1.11
C ASP A 1101 3.73 29.19 -1.40
N CYS A 1102 4.19 29.35 -2.64
CA CYS A 1102 5.58 29.17 -3.04
C CYS A 1102 6.53 30.14 -2.31
N THR A 1103 7.83 29.87 -2.42
CA THR A 1103 8.90 30.67 -1.81
C THR A 1103 9.93 31.04 -2.88
N LEU A 1104 10.30 32.31 -2.98
CA LEU A 1104 11.34 32.80 -3.87
C LEU A 1104 12.68 32.88 -3.13
N PHE A 1105 13.72 32.44 -3.81
CA PHE A 1105 15.13 32.65 -3.48
C PHE A 1105 15.72 33.56 -4.56
N VAL A 1106 16.26 34.70 -4.14
CA VAL A 1106 16.89 35.67 -5.04
C VAL A 1106 18.35 35.79 -4.64
N ASP A 1107 19.23 35.29 -5.52
CA ASP A 1107 20.67 35.40 -5.38
C ASP A 1107 21.13 36.73 -5.99
N ILE A 1108 21.56 37.66 -5.13
CA ILE A 1108 21.94 39.01 -5.54
C ILE A 1108 23.27 38.99 -6.32
N ARG A 1109 24.19 38.09 -5.97
CA ARG A 1109 25.51 37.98 -6.61
C ARG A 1109 25.41 37.39 -8.01
N ARG A 1110 24.66 36.30 -8.16
CA ARG A 1110 24.50 35.58 -9.43
C ARG A 1110 23.39 36.14 -10.32
N GLY A 1111 22.60 37.09 -9.81
CA GLY A 1111 21.50 37.70 -10.55
C GLY A 1111 20.37 36.72 -10.88
N MET A 1112 20.12 35.75 -10.00
CA MET A 1112 19.28 34.58 -10.29
C MET A 1112 18.07 34.52 -9.35
N VAL A 1113 16.91 34.12 -9.90
CA VAL A 1113 15.68 33.88 -9.14
C VAL A 1113 15.27 32.43 -9.26
N ARG A 1114 15.05 31.77 -8.11
CA ARG A 1114 14.60 30.39 -7.99
C ARG A 1114 13.33 30.29 -7.13
N ILE A 1115 12.44 29.38 -7.44
CA ILE A 1115 11.19 29.12 -6.72
C ILE A 1115 11.20 27.72 -6.14
N ILE A 1116 10.81 27.61 -4.87
CA ILE A 1116 10.63 26.36 -4.12
C ILE A 1116 9.26 26.30 -3.41
N ASP A 1117 9.02 25.26 -2.59
CA ASP A 1117 7.77 24.98 -1.87
C ASP A 1117 6.55 24.65 -2.77
N LEU A 1118 6.82 24.13 -3.97
CA LEU A 1118 5.85 23.88 -5.04
C LEU A 1118 5.10 22.54 -4.94
N ASP A 1119 5.04 21.96 -3.74
CA ASP A 1119 4.28 20.72 -3.52
C ASP A 1119 2.78 20.90 -3.75
N PRO A 1120 2.09 19.87 -4.27
CA PRO A 1120 0.63 19.90 -4.41
C PRO A 1120 -0.03 20.12 -3.04
N LYS A 1121 -1.07 20.97 -3.01
CA LYS A 1121 -1.82 21.31 -1.80
C LYS A 1121 -3.15 20.56 -1.76
N ASP A 1122 -3.60 20.17 -0.57
CA ASP A 1122 -4.86 19.45 -0.39
C ASP A 1122 -6.06 20.41 -0.25
N GLU A 1123 -7.16 20.10 -0.93
CA GLU A 1123 -8.40 20.89 -0.85
C GLU A 1123 -9.11 20.71 0.50
N VAL A 1124 -9.02 19.52 1.11
CA VAL A 1124 -9.79 19.13 2.28
C VAL A 1124 -9.40 19.92 3.54
N THR A 1125 -8.11 20.08 3.81
CA THR A 1125 -7.61 20.76 5.02
C THR A 1125 -7.24 22.19 4.70
N LYS A 1126 -6.41 22.39 3.66
CA LYS A 1126 -5.89 23.71 3.33
C LYS A 1126 -6.91 24.58 2.60
N GLY A 1127 -7.72 23.99 1.72
CA GLY A 1127 -8.84 24.68 1.07
C GLY A 1127 -9.89 25.20 2.06
N LYS A 1128 -10.25 24.40 3.08
CA LYS A 1128 -11.14 24.84 4.18
C LYS A 1128 -10.57 26.01 4.98
N TYR A 1129 -9.27 25.98 5.30
CA TYR A 1129 -8.61 27.10 5.97
C TYR A 1129 -8.63 28.36 5.10
N TRP A 1130 -8.35 28.24 3.80
CA TRP A 1130 -8.37 29.38 2.87
C TRP A 1130 -9.76 29.99 2.75
N THR A 1131 -10.79 29.15 2.64
CA THR A 1131 -12.20 29.56 2.60
C THR A 1131 -12.60 30.33 3.86
N THR A 1132 -12.24 29.80 5.04
CA THR A 1132 -12.55 30.41 6.34
C THR A 1132 -11.88 31.77 6.50
N VAL A 1133 -10.59 31.85 6.13
CA VAL A 1133 -9.84 33.11 6.16
C VAL A 1133 -10.47 34.11 5.21
N GLU A 1134 -10.78 33.70 3.99
CA GLU A 1134 -11.31 34.59 2.97
C GLU A 1134 -12.68 35.18 3.36
N ARG A 1135 -13.55 34.35 3.95
CA ARG A 1135 -14.84 34.80 4.51
C ARG A 1135 -14.63 35.81 5.63
N THR A 1136 -13.66 35.56 6.52
CA THR A 1136 -13.29 36.49 7.61
C THR A 1136 -12.84 37.85 7.09
N LEU A 1137 -12.08 37.89 5.99
CA LEU A 1137 -11.59 39.14 5.41
C LEU A 1137 -12.69 39.94 4.71
N THR A 1138 -13.59 39.24 4.03
CA THR A 1138 -14.71 39.81 3.28
C THR A 1138 -15.78 40.33 4.22
N ASP A 1139 -16.37 39.46 5.03
CA ASP A 1139 -17.44 39.80 5.98
C ASP A 1139 -16.95 40.74 7.08
N GLY A 1140 -15.67 40.62 7.44
CA GLY A 1140 -15.04 41.46 8.44
C GLY A 1140 -14.72 42.88 7.94
N GLY A 1141 -14.91 43.21 6.66
CA GLY A 1141 -14.61 44.53 6.10
C GLY A 1141 -13.11 44.87 6.02
N TRP A 1142 -12.22 43.88 6.09
CA TRP A 1142 -10.77 44.10 6.11
C TRP A 1142 -10.22 44.49 4.75
N TYR A 1143 -10.86 44.05 3.66
CA TYR A 1143 -10.57 44.54 2.31
C TYR A 1143 -10.89 46.04 2.16
N MET A 1144 -11.85 46.55 2.94
CA MET A 1144 -12.41 47.90 2.88
C MET A 1144 -11.70 48.92 3.78
N GLY A 1145 -10.58 48.54 4.38
CA GLY A 1145 -9.77 49.46 5.18
C GLY A 1145 -10.08 49.43 6.68
N ARG A 1146 -10.81 48.42 7.17
CA ARG A 1146 -10.92 48.18 8.61
C ARG A 1146 -9.52 48.01 9.23
N GLY A 1147 -9.22 48.81 10.26
CA GLY A 1147 -7.92 48.82 10.93
C GLY A 1147 -6.81 49.54 10.16
N MET A 1148 -7.14 50.37 9.16
CA MET A 1148 -6.22 51.26 8.46
C MET A 1148 -6.15 52.60 9.19
N LEU A 1149 -4.95 53.16 9.35
CA LEU A 1149 -4.74 54.44 10.05
C LEU A 1149 -4.92 55.62 9.08
N ASP A 1150 -5.29 56.79 9.61
CA ASP A 1150 -5.39 58.02 8.80
C ASP A 1150 -4.02 58.38 8.19
N GLY A 1151 -3.99 58.56 6.87
CA GLY A 1151 -2.77 58.82 6.10
C GLY A 1151 -2.02 57.58 5.59
N GLU A 1152 -2.48 56.36 5.93
CA GLU A 1152 -1.89 55.12 5.39
C GLU A 1152 -2.20 54.99 3.89
N GLN A 1153 -1.21 54.55 3.09
CA GLN A 1153 -1.35 54.46 1.64
C GLN A 1153 -2.20 53.24 1.23
N ARG A 1154 -3.16 53.44 0.30
CA ARG A 1154 -3.97 52.36 -0.27
C ARG A 1154 -3.12 51.43 -1.14
N CYS A 1155 -3.53 50.17 -1.27
CA CYS A 1155 -2.77 49.15 -1.99
C CYS A 1155 -2.94 49.17 -3.52
N TYR A 1156 -3.96 49.84 -4.06
CA TYR A 1156 -4.16 49.97 -5.52
C TYR A 1156 -3.55 51.26 -6.05
#